data_AF-A0A8S1CAQ2-F1
#
_entry.id   AF-A0A8S1CAQ2-F1
#
_cell.length_a   1.000
_cell.length_b   1.000
_cell.length_c   1.000
_cell.angle_alpha   90.00
_cell.angle_beta   90.00
_cell.angle_gamma   90.00
#
_symmetry.space_group_name_H-M   'P 1'
#
loop_
_entity.id
_entity.type
_entity.pdbx_description
1 polymer ?
#
loop_
_entity_poly.entity_id
_entity_poly.type
_entity_poly.pdbx_seq_one_letter_code
_entity_poly.pdbx_strand_id
1 'polypeptide(L)'
;MHRQRKYLNQIDFFCHLNLYNYNFASRKVLLIRPKIMLCDDGNYRESRWFTPWKKVREVEEYHVPRMIRQITGQETVPFGDAVISTRDTCIGFEICEELWNPMSSHIAMGLDGVELFVNSSGSYMELRKAYVAVDLITLASRKSGGCYLFSNLRGCDGQRVYFNGCSCIGLNGDIVARGSQYDLKDVELVVATIDLEDIRTYRNLLRSRCQVAASSPSYPRVKAEFDLSPNDISGLAAPTCQAIKWEYHAPEEEIALGPACWLWDYLRRSGQGGYFLPLSGGVDSASTACIVHSMCRLVVSSVSRGDTQVLSDVRNLVSDQSYVPMDPKELCKRIFFTCYMATENSSDDTKNRAANLAEQVGSYHFNINFMSVVDAVLFVFKSVTGKSPIYGSRGGTPRENLALQNIQARLRMVMAYLFAQLMLWVQNRPGGLLVLGSANVDEALRGYMTKYDCSSADVNPIGGISKGDLKGFLHYAMLKFDLPILKEIVGAPPTAELEPLVGNKIAQTDEQDMGMTYAELGQYGRLRKQLCCGPFSMFCKLTETWSKSCSAEEVAAKVKHFYRCYAINRHKMTVLTPSYHAETYSPDDNRFDLRPFLYNNKWTWQFRAIDNHVKEVKSALPSPRKESGAVPKYSSLSRESSGTYKGGSQGRPGGVEV
;
A
#
# COMPACT_ATOMS: atom_id res chain seq x y z
N MET A 1 -21.19 15.38 1.41
CA MET A 1 -21.75 15.09 2.75
C MET A 1 -22.35 16.35 3.35
N HIS A 2 -23.53 16.28 3.97
CA HIS A 2 -24.09 17.37 4.79
C HIS A 2 -24.61 16.78 6.11
N ARG A 3 -24.38 17.49 7.22
CA ARG A 3 -24.73 17.06 8.58
C ARG A 3 -26.05 17.70 9.00
N GLN A 4 -27.00 16.91 9.51
CA GLN A 4 -28.11 17.40 10.34
C GLN A 4 -28.21 16.53 11.61
N ARG A 5 -28.68 17.13 12.71
CA ARG A 5 -28.65 16.53 14.06
C ARG A 5 -29.95 16.79 14.81
N LYS A 6 -30.63 15.72 15.24
CA LYS A 6 -31.11 15.42 16.61
C LYS A 6 -32.25 14.39 16.63
N TYR A 7 -32.31 13.61 17.73
CA TYR A 7 -33.34 12.61 18.11
C TYR A 7 -33.45 11.41 17.15
N LEU A 8 -33.17 10.19 17.66
CA LEU A 8 -32.52 9.07 16.93
C LEU A 8 -31.18 9.45 16.28
N ASN A 9 -31.13 10.60 15.60
CA ASN A 9 -29.96 11.29 15.04
C ASN A 9 -28.99 11.83 16.13
N GLN A 10 -28.48 10.93 16.97
CA GLN A 10 -27.30 11.11 17.83
C GLN A 10 -26.28 9.96 17.69
N ILE A 11 -26.72 8.84 17.11
CA ILE A 11 -25.87 7.74 16.69
C ILE A 11 -25.73 7.86 15.17
N ASP A 12 -24.53 8.16 14.69
CA ASP A 12 -24.24 8.10 13.25
C ASP A 12 -24.13 6.61 12.86
N PHE A 13 -24.81 6.22 11.78
CA PHE A 13 -24.68 4.90 11.16
C PHE A 13 -24.12 5.07 9.74
N PHE A 14 -23.23 4.17 9.32
CA PHE A 14 -22.88 4.02 7.92
C PHE A 14 -23.95 3.15 7.25
N CYS A 15 -24.62 3.65 6.21
CA CYS A 15 -25.81 3.00 5.64
C CYS A 15 -25.78 2.93 4.11
N HIS A 16 -26.31 1.83 3.56
CA HIS A 16 -26.92 1.86 2.23
C HIS A 16 -28.25 2.61 2.28
N LEU A 17 -28.47 3.51 1.31
CA LEU A 17 -29.75 4.16 1.06
C LEU A 17 -30.33 3.61 -0.26
N ASN A 18 -31.27 2.68 -0.16
CA ASN A 18 -31.84 2.01 -1.33
C ASN A 18 -32.99 2.83 -1.89
N LEU A 19 -32.65 3.70 -2.86
CA LEU A 19 -33.59 4.48 -3.65
C LEU A 19 -34.17 3.66 -4.81
N TYR A 20 -35.40 3.97 -5.16
CA TYR A 20 -36.10 3.43 -6.32
C TYR A 20 -36.66 4.58 -7.16
N ASN A 21 -36.62 4.40 -8.49
CA ASN A 21 -37.17 5.34 -9.46
C ASN A 21 -37.41 4.64 -10.80
N TYR A 22 -38.61 4.09 -10.98
CA TYR A 22 -39.05 3.44 -12.22
C TYR A 22 -39.82 4.41 -13.10
N ASN A 23 -39.59 4.34 -14.42
CA ASN A 23 -40.13 5.23 -15.43
C ASN A 23 -40.07 6.72 -15.05
N PHE A 24 -38.94 7.15 -14.46
CA PHE A 24 -38.63 8.51 -13.99
C PHE A 24 -39.58 9.13 -12.94
N ALA A 25 -40.61 8.41 -12.49
CA ALA A 25 -41.71 8.96 -11.70
C ALA A 25 -41.73 8.54 -10.23
N SER A 26 -41.36 7.29 -9.90
CA SER A 26 -41.64 6.67 -8.60
C SER A 26 -40.53 6.89 -7.55
N ARG A 27 -40.20 8.15 -7.27
CA ARG A 27 -39.15 8.60 -6.33
C ARG A 27 -39.40 8.16 -4.88
N LYS A 28 -39.03 6.92 -4.52
CA LYS A 28 -39.22 6.39 -3.15
C LYS A 28 -37.92 5.79 -2.59
N VAL A 29 -37.80 5.82 -1.26
CA VAL A 29 -36.84 5.03 -0.49
C VAL A 29 -37.49 3.70 -0.13
N LEU A 30 -36.84 2.58 -0.44
CA LEU A 30 -37.33 1.24 -0.08
C LEU A 30 -36.81 0.78 1.28
N LEU A 31 -35.52 0.98 1.53
CA LEU A 31 -34.82 0.49 2.72
C LEU A 31 -33.60 1.36 3.02
N ILE A 32 -33.34 1.60 4.30
CA ILE A 32 -32.03 2.05 4.80
C ILE A 32 -31.38 0.89 5.55
N ARG A 33 -30.31 0.30 5.00
CA ARG A 33 -29.56 -0.79 5.65
C ARG A 33 -28.32 -0.21 6.34
N PRO A 34 -28.29 -0.08 7.68
CA PRO A 34 -27.09 0.26 8.42
C PRO A 34 -26.07 -0.88 8.41
N LYS A 35 -24.79 -0.55 8.59
CA LYS A 35 -23.68 -1.51 8.70
C LYS A 35 -23.72 -2.26 10.04
N ILE A 36 -23.64 -3.59 10.02
CA ILE A 36 -23.70 -4.46 11.22
C ILE A 36 -22.32 -4.79 11.80
N MET A 37 -21.28 -4.72 10.97
CA MET A 37 -19.87 -4.99 11.31
C MET A 37 -18.99 -3.81 10.88
N LEU A 38 -18.36 -3.15 11.84
CA LEU A 38 -17.46 -2.02 11.55
C LEU A 38 -16.01 -2.50 11.38
N CYS A 39 -15.23 -1.77 10.58
CA CYS A 39 -13.80 -1.98 10.41
C CYS A 39 -12.97 -0.97 11.20
N ASP A 40 -12.07 -1.47 12.06
CA ASP A 40 -11.21 -0.68 12.94
C ASP A 40 -9.72 -1.10 12.85
N ASP A 41 -9.38 -1.87 11.81
CA ASP A 41 -8.02 -2.37 11.53
C ASP A 41 -7.25 -1.48 10.54
N GLY A 42 -5.91 -1.50 10.67
CA GLY A 42 -5.01 -0.81 9.75
C GLY A 42 -5.23 0.71 9.72
N ASN A 43 -5.67 1.26 8.58
CA ASN A 43 -6.03 2.68 8.47
C ASN A 43 -7.50 2.95 8.88
N TYR A 44 -8.37 1.93 8.93
CA TYR A 44 -9.79 2.08 9.28
C TYR A 44 -10.00 2.26 10.78
N ARG A 45 -11.03 3.04 11.14
CA ARG A 45 -11.40 3.41 12.53
C ARG A 45 -12.90 3.70 12.63
N GLU A 46 -13.75 2.92 11.95
CA GLU A 46 -15.17 3.24 11.80
C GLU A 46 -15.91 3.42 13.15
N SER A 47 -15.56 2.66 14.19
CA SER A 47 -16.14 2.80 15.54
C SER A 47 -15.88 4.17 16.21
N ARG A 48 -14.93 4.95 15.70
CA ARG A 48 -14.68 6.34 16.13
C ARG A 48 -15.83 7.28 15.78
N TRP A 49 -16.62 6.95 14.77
CA TRP A 49 -17.66 7.80 14.22
C TRP A 49 -19.03 7.11 14.20
N PHE A 50 -19.06 5.84 13.84
CA PHE A 50 -20.29 5.08 13.62
C PHE A 50 -20.53 4.06 14.74
N THR A 51 -21.79 3.65 14.91
CA THR A 51 -22.17 2.47 15.71
C THR A 51 -22.64 1.34 14.79
N PRO A 52 -22.23 0.09 15.02
CA PRO A 52 -22.78 -1.05 14.30
C PRO A 52 -24.26 -1.28 14.66
N TRP A 53 -25.10 -1.57 13.67
CA TRP A 53 -26.44 -2.12 13.94
C TRP A 53 -26.33 -3.52 14.57
N LYS A 54 -27.14 -3.78 15.60
CA LYS A 54 -27.11 -5.04 16.37
C LYS A 54 -28.41 -5.83 16.42
N LYS A 55 -29.50 -5.28 15.87
CA LYS A 55 -30.79 -5.96 15.75
C LYS A 55 -30.84 -6.77 14.44
N VAL A 56 -30.07 -7.86 14.41
CA VAL A 56 -29.90 -8.71 13.22
C VAL A 56 -31.24 -9.32 12.83
N ARG A 57 -31.61 -9.23 11.54
CA ARG A 57 -32.93 -9.59 10.99
C ARG A 57 -34.13 -8.84 11.63
N GLU A 58 -33.92 -7.64 12.16
CA GLU A 58 -34.98 -6.73 12.61
C GLU A 58 -34.94 -5.37 11.85
N VAL A 59 -36.08 -4.68 11.84
CA VAL A 59 -36.24 -3.32 11.30
C VAL A 59 -37.04 -2.43 12.23
N GLU A 60 -36.77 -1.13 12.17
CA GLU A 60 -37.50 -0.04 12.82
C GLU A 60 -38.05 0.93 11.76
N GLU A 61 -39.04 1.75 12.14
CA GLU A 61 -39.51 2.87 11.31
C GLU A 61 -38.62 4.10 11.50
N TYR A 62 -37.92 4.52 10.44
CA TYR A 62 -37.17 5.77 10.44
C TYR A 62 -37.99 6.91 9.85
N HIS A 63 -38.34 7.90 10.68
CA HIS A 63 -38.97 9.14 10.23
C HIS A 63 -38.01 9.96 9.36
N VAL A 64 -38.32 10.09 8.07
CA VAL A 64 -37.44 10.77 7.13
C VAL A 64 -37.48 12.31 7.27
N PRO A 65 -36.35 13.03 7.03
CA PRO A 65 -36.30 14.48 7.11
C PRO A 65 -37.32 15.16 6.20
N ARG A 66 -37.90 16.30 6.62
CA ARG A 66 -38.96 17.02 5.87
C ARG A 66 -38.64 17.24 4.38
N MET A 67 -37.38 17.54 4.05
CA MET A 67 -36.94 17.70 2.66
C MET A 67 -37.10 16.43 1.80
N ILE A 68 -36.91 15.24 2.40
CA ILE A 68 -37.13 13.95 1.74
C ILE A 68 -38.63 13.69 1.61
N ARG A 69 -39.41 13.95 2.67
CA ARG A 69 -40.89 13.80 2.65
C ARG A 69 -41.55 14.62 1.54
N GLN A 70 -41.07 15.84 1.31
CA GLN A 70 -41.53 16.73 0.24
C GLN A 70 -41.18 16.22 -1.17
N ILE A 71 -40.26 15.25 -1.31
CA ILE A 71 -39.85 14.65 -2.58
C ILE A 71 -40.49 13.27 -2.79
N THR A 72 -40.62 12.46 -1.73
CA THR A 72 -41.04 11.04 -1.80
C THR A 72 -42.48 10.77 -1.36
N GLY A 73 -43.09 11.69 -0.62
CA GLY A 73 -44.41 11.50 0.01
C GLY A 73 -44.44 10.48 1.16
N GLN A 74 -43.29 9.97 1.61
CA GLN A 74 -43.18 8.99 2.70
C GLN A 74 -42.96 9.70 4.05
N GLU A 75 -43.68 9.30 5.10
CA GLU A 75 -43.42 9.79 6.47
C GLU A 75 -42.31 8.99 7.16
N THR A 76 -42.37 7.67 7.04
CA THR A 76 -41.41 6.69 7.56
C THR A 76 -40.84 5.82 6.44
N VAL A 77 -39.70 5.20 6.69
CA VAL A 77 -39.08 4.16 5.84
C VAL A 77 -38.52 3.04 6.70
N PRO A 78 -38.43 1.79 6.22
CA PRO A 78 -37.74 0.72 6.94
C PRO A 78 -36.25 1.03 7.14
N PHE A 79 -35.78 0.87 8.38
CA PHE A 79 -34.37 0.99 8.76
C PHE A 79 -33.94 -0.25 9.54
N GLY A 80 -32.91 -0.96 9.07
CA GLY A 80 -32.41 -2.16 9.74
C GLY A 80 -31.93 -3.25 8.79
N ASP A 81 -31.90 -4.49 9.27
CA ASP A 81 -31.30 -5.63 8.58
C ASP A 81 -32.36 -6.44 7.83
N ALA A 82 -32.63 -6.04 6.60
CA ALA A 82 -33.70 -6.55 5.73
C ALA A 82 -33.22 -6.73 4.28
N VAL A 83 -34.03 -7.45 3.49
CA VAL A 83 -33.79 -7.71 2.06
C VAL A 83 -34.93 -7.13 1.22
N ILE A 84 -34.64 -6.79 -0.04
CA ILE A 84 -35.66 -6.28 -0.98
C ILE A 84 -36.13 -7.44 -1.86
N SER A 85 -37.42 -7.76 -1.81
CA SER A 85 -38.06 -8.73 -2.68
C SER A 85 -38.74 -7.98 -3.82
N THR A 86 -38.27 -8.17 -5.05
CA THR A 86 -38.97 -7.75 -6.27
C THR A 86 -40.02 -8.81 -6.64
N ARG A 87 -40.65 -8.70 -7.82
CA ARG A 87 -41.54 -9.76 -8.35
C ARG A 87 -40.77 -10.99 -8.81
N ASP A 88 -39.58 -10.79 -9.34
CA ASP A 88 -38.79 -11.77 -10.09
C ASP A 88 -37.50 -12.20 -9.39
N THR A 89 -36.99 -11.46 -8.40
CA THR A 89 -35.76 -11.80 -7.64
C THR A 89 -35.75 -11.22 -6.22
N CYS A 90 -34.67 -11.48 -5.47
CA CYS A 90 -34.47 -11.01 -4.10
C CYS A 90 -33.04 -10.48 -3.91
N ILE A 91 -32.92 -9.26 -3.38
CA ILE A 91 -31.68 -8.48 -3.27
C ILE A 91 -31.31 -8.26 -1.80
N GLY A 92 -30.08 -8.64 -1.44
CA GLY A 92 -29.49 -8.42 -0.12
C GLY A 92 -28.30 -7.47 -0.16
N PHE A 93 -27.99 -6.84 0.97
CA PHE A 93 -27.01 -5.76 1.08
C PHE A 93 -25.94 -6.11 2.11
N GLU A 94 -24.74 -6.40 1.62
CA GLU A 94 -23.53 -6.58 2.40
C GLU A 94 -22.72 -5.26 2.36
N ILE A 95 -21.96 -4.91 3.39
CA ILE A 95 -21.27 -3.62 3.43
C ILE A 95 -19.80 -3.79 3.81
N CYS A 96 -18.91 -3.66 2.81
CA CYS A 96 -17.45 -3.73 2.97
C CYS A 96 -17.07 -4.93 3.85
N GLU A 97 -16.45 -4.66 5.01
CA GLU A 97 -16.05 -5.60 6.08
C GLU A 97 -17.02 -6.76 6.39
N GLU A 98 -18.33 -6.58 6.17
CA GLU A 98 -19.31 -7.67 6.32
C GLU A 98 -19.01 -8.89 5.42
N LEU A 99 -18.27 -8.72 4.32
CA LEU A 99 -17.73 -9.81 3.47
C LEU A 99 -16.48 -10.49 4.07
N TRP A 100 -15.60 -9.73 4.73
CA TRP A 100 -14.32 -10.22 5.27
C TRP A 100 -14.51 -11.01 6.58
N ASN A 101 -15.63 -10.82 7.27
CA ASN A 101 -15.93 -11.51 8.51
C ASN A 101 -16.19 -13.03 8.31
N PRO A 102 -15.73 -13.91 9.21
CA PRO A 102 -16.00 -15.36 9.14
C PRO A 102 -17.48 -15.77 9.16
N MET A 103 -18.38 -14.91 9.66
CA MET A 103 -19.84 -15.08 9.60
C MET A 103 -20.47 -14.02 8.70
N SER A 104 -20.00 -13.97 7.45
CA SER A 104 -20.40 -12.97 6.46
C SER A 104 -21.92 -12.93 6.23
N SER A 105 -22.47 -11.73 5.99
CA SER A 105 -23.92 -11.52 5.90
C SER A 105 -24.55 -12.27 4.72
N HIS A 106 -23.83 -12.39 3.59
CA HIS A 106 -24.27 -13.11 2.39
C HIS A 106 -24.54 -14.60 2.63
N ILE A 107 -23.97 -15.20 3.69
CA ILE A 107 -24.19 -16.61 4.04
C ILE A 107 -25.65 -16.79 4.50
N ALA A 108 -26.10 -15.95 5.43
CA ALA A 108 -27.46 -16.01 5.96
C ALA A 108 -28.50 -15.58 4.90
N MET A 109 -28.21 -14.52 4.15
CA MET A 109 -29.04 -14.05 3.04
C MET A 109 -29.18 -15.12 1.95
N GLY A 110 -28.07 -15.77 1.58
CA GLY A 110 -28.04 -16.83 0.56
C GLY A 110 -28.77 -18.11 0.98
N LEU A 111 -28.94 -18.35 2.28
CA LEU A 111 -29.76 -19.45 2.81
C LEU A 111 -31.26 -19.11 2.81
N ASP A 112 -31.65 -17.87 3.13
CA ASP A 112 -33.05 -17.39 2.98
C ASP A 112 -33.46 -17.17 1.50
N GLY A 113 -32.52 -17.33 0.56
CA GLY A 113 -32.80 -17.34 -0.87
C GLY A 113 -32.63 -16.00 -1.58
N VAL A 114 -31.96 -15.00 -0.99
CA VAL A 114 -31.44 -13.83 -1.73
C VAL A 114 -30.60 -14.31 -2.90
N GLU A 115 -30.85 -13.80 -4.12
CA GLU A 115 -30.16 -14.22 -5.35
C GLU A 115 -29.05 -13.25 -5.75
N LEU A 116 -29.26 -11.96 -5.46
CA LEU A 116 -28.33 -10.88 -5.78
C LEU A 116 -27.79 -10.26 -4.47
N PHE A 117 -26.47 -10.30 -4.28
CA PHE A 117 -25.79 -9.65 -3.16
C PHE A 117 -25.12 -8.37 -3.66
N VAL A 118 -25.46 -7.22 -3.05
CA VAL A 118 -24.85 -5.93 -3.37
C VAL A 118 -23.90 -5.53 -2.25
N ASN A 119 -22.63 -5.31 -2.57
CA ASN A 119 -21.61 -4.79 -1.67
C ASN A 119 -21.10 -3.43 -2.15
N SER A 120 -21.28 -2.39 -1.33
CA SER A 120 -20.51 -1.15 -1.48
C SER A 120 -19.39 -1.07 -0.45
N SER A 121 -18.19 -0.77 -0.94
CA SER A 121 -16.93 -0.77 -0.21
C SER A 121 -16.21 0.56 -0.28
N GLY A 122 -15.35 0.79 0.71
CA GLY A 122 -14.31 1.82 0.71
C GLY A 122 -12.96 1.16 0.97
N SER A 123 -12.60 0.17 0.15
CA SER A 123 -11.41 -0.66 0.33
C SER A 123 -10.18 -0.01 -0.33
N TYR A 124 -9.17 0.33 0.47
CA TYR A 124 -7.94 0.96 -0.03
C TYR A 124 -6.96 -0.05 -0.65
N MET A 125 -6.04 0.48 -1.47
CA MET A 125 -4.96 -0.26 -2.11
C MET A 125 -3.93 -0.76 -1.09
N GLU A 126 -3.61 -2.05 -1.15
CA GLU A 126 -2.44 -2.67 -0.52
C GLU A 126 -1.64 -3.42 -1.59
N LEU A 127 -0.31 -3.22 -1.60
CA LEU A 127 0.57 -3.72 -2.66
C LEU A 127 0.53 -5.26 -2.71
N ARG A 128 0.28 -5.82 -3.91
CA ARG A 128 0.08 -7.24 -4.19
C ARG A 128 -1.18 -7.85 -3.54
N LYS A 129 -2.17 -7.06 -3.14
CA LYS A 129 -3.37 -7.54 -2.39
C LYS A 129 -4.71 -7.40 -3.10
N ALA A 130 -4.74 -6.91 -4.36
CA ALA A 130 -5.97 -6.86 -5.16
C ALA A 130 -6.72 -8.21 -5.22
N TYR A 131 -6.00 -9.34 -5.19
CA TYR A 131 -6.58 -10.69 -5.19
C TYR A 131 -7.48 -10.98 -3.99
N VAL A 132 -7.28 -10.35 -2.83
CA VAL A 132 -8.01 -10.69 -1.59
C VAL A 132 -9.52 -10.42 -1.73
N ALA A 133 -9.89 -9.30 -2.34
CA ALA A 133 -11.30 -8.99 -2.60
C ALA A 133 -11.89 -9.94 -3.66
N VAL A 134 -11.15 -10.16 -4.75
CA VAL A 134 -11.58 -11.03 -5.86
C VAL A 134 -11.83 -12.46 -5.37
N ASP A 135 -10.90 -13.04 -4.61
CA ASP A 135 -11.02 -14.38 -4.04
C ASP A 135 -12.22 -14.48 -3.07
N LEU A 136 -12.46 -13.47 -2.23
CA LEU A 136 -13.61 -13.46 -1.32
C LEU A 136 -14.95 -13.40 -2.08
N ILE A 137 -15.07 -12.57 -3.11
CA ILE A 137 -16.26 -12.45 -3.97
C ILE A 137 -16.51 -13.75 -4.75
N THR A 138 -15.43 -14.34 -5.26
CA THR A 138 -15.43 -15.63 -5.97
C THR A 138 -15.86 -16.77 -5.04
N LEU A 139 -15.36 -16.82 -3.81
CA LEU A 139 -15.73 -17.84 -2.82
C LEU A 139 -17.15 -17.64 -2.27
N ALA A 140 -17.59 -16.39 -2.04
CA ALA A 140 -18.95 -16.06 -1.60
C ALA A 140 -20.00 -16.51 -2.62
N SER A 141 -19.83 -16.12 -3.89
CA SER A 141 -20.72 -16.52 -4.99
C SER A 141 -20.67 -18.03 -5.27
N ARG A 142 -19.49 -18.68 -5.18
CA ARG A 142 -19.36 -20.16 -5.30
C ARG A 142 -20.08 -20.89 -4.17
N LYS A 143 -19.93 -20.44 -2.92
CA LYS A 143 -20.44 -21.14 -1.73
C LYS A 143 -21.95 -20.97 -1.52
N SER A 144 -22.50 -19.78 -1.77
CA SER A 144 -23.95 -19.52 -1.65
C SER A 144 -24.74 -19.86 -2.91
N GLY A 145 -24.09 -19.86 -4.08
CA GLY A 145 -24.75 -19.59 -5.36
C GLY A 145 -25.30 -18.17 -5.42
N GLY A 146 -25.49 -17.61 -6.61
CA GLY A 146 -26.00 -16.25 -6.80
C GLY A 146 -25.00 -15.30 -7.47
N CYS A 147 -25.47 -14.09 -7.73
CA CYS A 147 -24.67 -13.00 -8.26
C CYS A 147 -24.20 -12.09 -7.11
N TYR A 148 -22.94 -11.68 -7.14
CA TYR A 148 -22.32 -10.81 -6.15
C TYR A 148 -21.76 -9.57 -6.86
N LEU A 149 -22.39 -8.42 -6.62
CA LEU A 149 -22.03 -7.13 -7.21
C LEU A 149 -21.18 -6.35 -6.21
N PHE A 150 -19.89 -6.19 -6.50
CA PHE A 150 -18.95 -5.45 -5.68
C PHE A 150 -18.62 -4.09 -6.31
N SER A 151 -18.93 -3.02 -5.59
CA SER A 151 -18.61 -1.64 -5.97
C SER A 151 -17.69 -1.02 -4.92
N ASN A 152 -16.60 -0.38 -5.35
CA ASN A 152 -15.65 0.30 -4.47
C ASN A 152 -15.47 1.76 -4.89
N LEU A 153 -14.87 2.56 -4.02
CA LEU A 153 -14.28 3.83 -4.42
C LEU A 153 -13.05 3.59 -5.33
N ARG A 154 -12.75 4.56 -6.21
CA ARG A 154 -11.43 4.71 -6.85
C ARG A 154 -10.89 6.12 -6.63
N GLY A 155 -9.58 6.25 -6.58
CA GLY A 155 -8.90 7.54 -6.44
C GLY A 155 -8.43 7.83 -5.01
N CYS A 156 -7.89 9.03 -4.81
CA CYS A 156 -7.73 9.63 -3.49
C CYS A 156 -9.08 10.23 -3.03
N ASP A 157 -9.40 10.22 -1.74
CA ASP A 157 -10.57 10.94 -1.16
C ASP A 157 -10.17 12.24 -0.44
N GLY A 158 -8.87 12.58 -0.43
CA GLY A 158 -8.27 13.59 0.45
C GLY A 158 -7.38 13.00 1.55
N GLN A 159 -7.13 11.68 1.56
CA GLN A 159 -6.26 11.01 2.51
C GLN A 159 -4.96 10.46 1.88
N ARG A 160 -4.14 9.80 2.71
CA ARG A 160 -2.88 9.12 2.29
C ARG A 160 -3.12 7.80 1.54
N VAL A 161 -4.36 7.33 1.51
CA VAL A 161 -4.77 6.10 0.85
C VAL A 161 -5.28 6.40 -0.55
N TYR A 162 -5.18 5.41 -1.42
CA TYR A 162 -5.81 5.40 -2.73
C TYR A 162 -6.76 4.19 -2.77
N PHE A 163 -8.01 4.39 -3.16
CA PHE A 163 -8.98 3.33 -3.32
C PHE A 163 -8.82 2.70 -4.69
N ASN A 164 -8.80 1.37 -4.76
CA ASN A 164 -8.30 0.65 -5.94
C ASN A 164 -9.37 0.28 -6.97
N GLY A 165 -10.60 0.80 -6.90
CA GLY A 165 -11.64 0.51 -7.90
C GLY A 165 -12.08 -0.95 -7.88
N CYS A 166 -11.39 -1.84 -8.58
CA CYS A 166 -11.56 -3.31 -8.58
C CYS A 166 -13.03 -3.81 -8.60
N SER A 167 -13.96 -3.00 -9.11
CA SER A 167 -15.39 -3.23 -8.97
C SER A 167 -15.79 -4.32 -9.95
N CYS A 168 -16.57 -5.30 -9.53
CA CYS A 168 -16.75 -6.52 -10.29
C CYS A 168 -18.08 -7.21 -9.99
N ILE A 169 -18.44 -8.11 -10.90
CA ILE A 169 -19.66 -8.92 -10.80
C ILE A 169 -19.21 -10.38 -10.84
N GLY A 170 -19.40 -11.08 -9.72
CA GLY A 170 -19.25 -12.52 -9.63
C GLY A 170 -20.59 -13.22 -9.81
N LEU A 171 -20.61 -14.40 -10.43
CA LEU A 171 -21.78 -15.24 -10.62
C LEU A 171 -21.41 -16.70 -10.35
N ASN A 172 -22.06 -17.34 -9.38
CA ASN A 172 -21.90 -18.78 -9.06
C ASN A 172 -20.45 -19.27 -8.87
N GLY A 173 -19.53 -18.37 -8.57
CA GLY A 173 -18.11 -18.65 -8.35
C GLY A 173 -17.15 -18.20 -9.44
N ASP A 174 -17.60 -17.58 -10.52
CA ASP A 174 -16.73 -17.03 -11.56
C ASP A 174 -16.99 -15.53 -11.74
N ILE A 175 -15.99 -14.75 -12.14
CA ILE A 175 -16.16 -13.32 -12.42
C ILE A 175 -16.67 -13.15 -13.85
N VAL A 176 -17.72 -12.37 -14.07
CA VAL A 176 -18.30 -12.10 -15.41
C VAL A 176 -18.05 -10.67 -15.91
N ALA A 177 -17.75 -9.72 -15.01
CA ALA A 177 -17.35 -8.35 -15.37
C ALA A 177 -16.42 -7.74 -14.32
N ARG A 178 -15.50 -6.86 -14.75
CA ARG A 178 -14.58 -6.10 -13.88
C ARG A 178 -14.34 -4.67 -14.40
N GLY A 179 -14.10 -3.75 -13.48
CA GLY A 179 -13.62 -2.39 -13.73
C GLY A 179 -12.12 -2.23 -13.52
N SER A 180 -11.62 -1.02 -13.76
CA SER A 180 -10.19 -0.70 -13.80
C SER A 180 -9.61 -0.43 -12.40
N GLN A 181 -8.50 -1.10 -12.05
CA GLN A 181 -7.81 -0.91 -10.77
C GLN A 181 -7.23 0.52 -10.63
N TYR A 182 -6.77 1.07 -11.76
CA TYR A 182 -6.21 2.41 -11.88
C TYR A 182 -6.71 3.06 -13.17
N ASP A 183 -7.43 4.17 -13.05
CA ASP A 183 -7.79 5.07 -14.17
C ASP A 183 -8.05 6.47 -13.58
N LEU A 184 -7.86 7.52 -14.39
CA LEU A 184 -8.05 8.91 -13.98
C LEU A 184 -9.53 9.36 -14.05
N LYS A 185 -10.39 8.55 -14.68
CA LYS A 185 -11.85 8.79 -14.73
C LYS A 185 -12.47 8.73 -13.34
N ASP A 186 -13.12 9.83 -12.94
CA ASP A 186 -13.88 9.95 -11.67
C ASP A 186 -15.09 9.00 -11.58
N VAL A 187 -15.60 8.49 -12.73
CA VAL A 187 -16.70 7.51 -12.78
C VAL A 187 -16.37 6.40 -13.78
N GLU A 188 -16.61 5.15 -13.36
CA GLU A 188 -16.65 3.97 -14.22
C GLU A 188 -17.86 3.13 -13.80
N LEU A 189 -18.54 2.51 -14.78
CA LEU A 189 -19.69 1.65 -14.55
C LEU A 189 -19.37 0.24 -15.05
N VAL A 190 -19.57 -0.75 -14.20
CA VAL A 190 -19.41 -2.17 -14.52
C VAL A 190 -20.79 -2.78 -14.64
N VAL A 191 -21.08 -3.43 -15.77
CA VAL A 191 -22.40 -3.99 -16.10
C VAL A 191 -22.20 -5.44 -16.56
N ALA A 192 -23.15 -6.32 -16.21
CA ALA A 192 -23.26 -7.66 -16.75
C ALA A 192 -24.73 -8.02 -16.95
N THR A 193 -25.04 -8.72 -18.04
CA THR A 193 -26.31 -9.41 -18.25
C THR A 193 -26.17 -10.84 -17.75
N ILE A 194 -27.10 -11.31 -16.92
CA ILE A 194 -27.09 -12.66 -16.33
C ILE A 194 -28.49 -13.28 -16.41
N ASP A 195 -28.57 -14.61 -16.39
CA ASP A 195 -29.83 -15.32 -16.15
C ASP A 195 -30.00 -15.59 -14.63
N LEU A 196 -31.23 -15.44 -14.14
CA LEU A 196 -31.60 -15.82 -12.77
C LEU A 196 -31.79 -17.35 -12.65
N GLU A 197 -32.15 -18.03 -13.74
CA GLU A 197 -32.29 -19.49 -13.75
C GLU A 197 -30.94 -20.22 -13.67
N ASP A 198 -29.82 -19.58 -14.05
CA ASP A 198 -28.47 -20.09 -13.75
C ASP A 198 -28.22 -20.14 -12.24
N ILE A 199 -28.64 -19.12 -11.49
CA ILE A 199 -28.54 -19.07 -10.02
C ILE A 199 -29.41 -20.17 -9.39
N ARG A 200 -30.65 -20.32 -9.88
CA ARG A 200 -31.63 -21.31 -9.38
C ARG A 200 -31.19 -22.73 -9.68
N THR A 201 -30.68 -22.98 -10.88
CA THR A 201 -30.13 -24.28 -11.31
C THR A 201 -28.89 -24.64 -10.51
N TYR A 202 -27.92 -23.72 -10.39
CA TYR A 202 -26.70 -23.93 -9.61
C TYR A 202 -27.02 -24.29 -8.14
N ARG A 203 -27.92 -23.53 -7.51
CA ARG A 203 -28.38 -23.78 -6.14
C ARG A 203 -29.13 -25.12 -5.99
N ASN A 204 -29.85 -25.56 -7.02
CA ASN A 204 -30.53 -26.85 -7.04
C ASN A 204 -29.55 -28.03 -7.13
N LEU A 205 -28.42 -27.88 -7.82
CA LEU A 205 -27.37 -28.91 -7.87
C LEU A 205 -26.70 -29.10 -6.50
N LEU A 206 -26.56 -28.03 -5.71
CA LEU A 206 -26.00 -28.05 -4.34
C LEU A 206 -27.00 -28.58 -3.29
N ARG A 207 -27.45 -29.84 -3.42
CA ARG A 207 -28.53 -30.43 -2.60
C ARG A 207 -28.32 -30.34 -1.07
N SER A 208 -27.08 -30.42 -0.57
CA SER A 208 -26.77 -30.27 0.87
C SER A 208 -27.02 -28.85 1.39
N ARG A 209 -26.79 -27.81 0.56
CA ARG A 209 -27.15 -26.41 0.89
C ARG A 209 -28.65 -26.28 1.13
N CYS A 210 -29.48 -26.96 0.33
CA CYS A 210 -30.93 -26.86 0.43
C CYS A 210 -31.49 -27.40 1.76
N GLN A 211 -30.84 -28.41 2.37
CA GLN A 211 -31.23 -28.92 3.69
C GLN A 211 -31.00 -27.89 4.81
N VAL A 212 -29.92 -27.11 4.71
CA VAL A 212 -29.60 -26.02 5.66
C VAL A 212 -30.46 -24.77 5.39
N ALA A 213 -30.76 -24.49 4.12
CA ALA A 213 -31.65 -23.38 3.74
C ALA A 213 -33.06 -23.55 4.34
N ALA A 214 -33.61 -24.77 4.32
CA ALA A 214 -34.94 -25.08 4.84
C ALA A 214 -35.11 -24.90 6.37
N SER A 215 -34.01 -24.73 7.13
CA SER A 215 -34.02 -24.44 8.58
C SER A 215 -33.40 -23.08 8.94
N SER A 216 -33.06 -22.26 7.94
CA SER A 216 -32.55 -20.90 8.16
C SER A 216 -33.68 -19.95 8.57
N PRO A 217 -33.54 -19.14 9.63
CA PRO A 217 -34.52 -18.10 9.96
C PRO A 217 -34.58 -17.04 8.86
N SER A 218 -35.79 -16.63 8.45
CA SER A 218 -35.93 -15.66 7.35
C SER A 218 -35.52 -14.23 7.68
N TYR A 219 -35.24 -13.45 6.64
CA TYR A 219 -35.07 -11.99 6.73
C TYR A 219 -36.42 -11.26 6.63
N PRO A 220 -36.58 -10.08 7.27
CA PRO A 220 -37.63 -9.13 6.91
C PRO A 220 -37.53 -8.77 5.43
N ARG A 221 -38.64 -8.88 4.69
CA ARG A 221 -38.69 -8.62 3.25
C ARG A 221 -39.45 -7.35 2.93
N VAL A 222 -38.73 -6.32 2.50
CA VAL A 222 -39.33 -5.13 1.89
C VAL A 222 -39.82 -5.53 0.49
N LYS A 223 -41.13 -5.59 0.30
CA LYS A 223 -41.73 -5.85 -1.01
C LYS A 223 -41.59 -4.61 -1.90
N ALA A 224 -41.09 -4.79 -3.11
CA ALA A 224 -41.01 -3.74 -4.12
C ALA A 224 -41.75 -4.22 -5.39
N GLU A 225 -42.71 -3.42 -5.85
CA GLU A 225 -43.67 -3.81 -6.88
C GLU A 225 -43.13 -3.61 -8.30
N PHE A 226 -42.00 -4.26 -8.60
CA PHE A 226 -41.34 -4.18 -9.90
C PHE A 226 -40.65 -5.49 -10.27
N ASP A 227 -40.31 -5.58 -11.55
CA ASP A 227 -39.56 -6.66 -12.18
C ASP A 227 -38.17 -6.07 -12.51
N LEU A 228 -37.10 -6.72 -12.06
CA LEU A 228 -35.73 -6.27 -12.35
C LEU A 228 -35.31 -6.66 -13.79
N SER A 229 -35.87 -7.77 -14.27
CA SER A 229 -35.75 -8.21 -15.66
C SER A 229 -36.65 -7.37 -16.59
N PRO A 230 -36.15 -6.96 -17.77
CA PRO A 230 -36.94 -6.23 -18.76
C PRO A 230 -38.00 -7.14 -19.42
N ASN A 231 -39.26 -6.70 -19.39
CA ASN A 231 -40.41 -7.37 -20.02
C ASN A 231 -40.51 -7.18 -21.55
N ASP A 232 -39.40 -6.87 -22.24
CA ASP A 232 -39.38 -6.60 -23.69
C ASP A 232 -38.39 -7.47 -24.47
N ILE A 233 -38.51 -7.41 -25.81
CA ILE A 233 -37.74 -8.24 -26.74
C ILE A 233 -36.23 -7.90 -26.71
N SER A 234 -35.85 -6.66 -26.35
CA SER A 234 -34.44 -6.29 -26.20
C SER A 234 -33.79 -6.96 -24.99
N GLY A 235 -34.57 -7.17 -23.93
CA GLY A 235 -34.23 -8.01 -22.79
C GLY A 235 -33.95 -9.45 -23.17
N LEU A 236 -34.90 -10.08 -23.86
CA LEU A 236 -34.82 -11.48 -24.30
C LEU A 236 -33.72 -11.75 -25.35
N ALA A 237 -33.23 -10.72 -26.03
CA ALA A 237 -32.15 -10.82 -27.01
C ALA A 237 -30.76 -10.42 -26.45
N ALA A 238 -30.66 -10.01 -25.19
CA ALA A 238 -29.40 -9.58 -24.58
C ALA A 238 -28.51 -10.80 -24.26
N PRO A 239 -27.27 -10.88 -24.79
CA PRO A 239 -26.39 -12.02 -24.54
C PRO A 239 -25.91 -12.02 -23.08
N THR A 240 -25.93 -13.19 -22.43
CA THR A 240 -25.42 -13.35 -21.06
C THR A 240 -23.90 -13.26 -21.01
N CYS A 241 -23.38 -12.54 -20.02
CA CYS A 241 -21.95 -12.34 -19.83
C CYS A 241 -21.27 -13.64 -19.39
N GLN A 242 -20.24 -14.03 -20.15
CA GLN A 242 -19.46 -15.24 -19.90
C GLN A 242 -18.39 -14.99 -18.84
N ALA A 243 -17.88 -16.07 -18.23
CA ALA A 243 -16.80 -15.98 -17.25
C ALA A 243 -15.52 -15.38 -17.88
N ILE A 244 -14.94 -14.39 -17.21
CA ILE A 244 -13.68 -13.74 -17.59
C ILE A 244 -12.55 -14.14 -16.63
N LYS A 245 -11.35 -14.28 -17.18
CA LYS A 245 -10.14 -14.45 -16.36
C LYS A 245 -9.76 -13.12 -15.72
N TRP A 246 -9.51 -13.11 -14.41
CA TRP A 246 -8.89 -11.94 -13.78
C TRP A 246 -7.41 -11.88 -14.11
N GLU A 247 -6.95 -10.71 -14.56
CA GLU A 247 -5.54 -10.42 -14.81
C GLU A 247 -5.07 -9.38 -13.79
N TYR A 248 -4.12 -9.77 -12.95
CA TYR A 248 -3.53 -8.89 -11.96
C TYR A 248 -2.34 -8.13 -12.56
N HIS A 249 -2.18 -6.87 -12.15
CA HIS A 249 -0.97 -6.10 -12.41
C HIS A 249 0.24 -6.73 -11.72
N ALA A 250 1.41 -6.62 -12.35
CA ALA A 250 2.67 -6.93 -11.67
C ALA A 250 2.92 -5.89 -10.55
N PRO A 251 3.71 -6.21 -9.50
CA PRO A 251 3.98 -5.27 -8.41
C PRO A 251 4.55 -3.94 -8.89
N GLU A 252 5.39 -3.97 -9.93
CA GLU A 252 6.00 -2.81 -10.55
C GLU A 252 4.97 -1.96 -11.34
N GLU A 253 3.90 -2.59 -11.83
CA GLU A 253 2.77 -1.90 -12.47
C GLU A 253 1.85 -1.26 -11.43
N GLU A 254 1.60 -1.92 -10.30
CA GLU A 254 0.87 -1.31 -9.18
C GLU A 254 1.59 -0.06 -8.64
N ILE A 255 2.93 -0.08 -8.63
CA ILE A 255 3.77 1.09 -8.26
C ILE A 255 3.80 2.14 -9.37
N ALA A 256 3.78 1.74 -10.65
CA ALA A 256 3.71 2.65 -11.77
C ALA A 256 2.36 3.41 -11.83
N LEU A 257 1.27 2.77 -11.42
CA LEU A 257 -0.10 3.27 -11.62
C LEU A 257 -0.71 3.89 -10.36
N GLY A 258 -0.67 3.22 -9.21
CA GLY A 258 -1.38 3.65 -7.99
C GLY A 258 -0.89 4.98 -7.42
N PRO A 259 0.42 5.10 -7.09
CA PRO A 259 1.04 6.37 -6.71
C PRO A 259 0.84 7.49 -7.75
N ALA A 260 0.81 7.16 -9.05
CA ALA A 260 0.64 8.14 -10.12
C ALA A 260 -0.80 8.70 -10.17
N CYS A 261 -1.82 7.85 -10.08
CA CYS A 261 -3.22 8.28 -9.97
C CYS A 261 -3.47 9.05 -8.65
N TRP A 262 -2.83 8.64 -7.55
CA TRP A 262 -2.91 9.36 -6.27
C TRP A 262 -2.32 10.77 -6.36
N LEU A 263 -1.16 10.95 -7.01
CA LEU A 263 -0.61 12.29 -7.28
C LEU A 263 -1.54 13.10 -8.20
N TRP A 264 -2.11 12.51 -9.25
CA TRP A 264 -3.06 13.23 -10.12
C TRP A 264 -4.23 13.83 -9.34
N ASP A 265 -4.87 13.03 -8.47
CA ASP A 265 -5.94 13.51 -7.60
C ASP A 265 -5.45 14.56 -6.59
N TYR A 266 -4.27 14.36 -6.00
CA TYR A 266 -3.70 15.32 -5.05
C TYR A 266 -3.44 16.68 -5.71
N LEU A 267 -2.88 16.68 -6.92
CA LEU A 267 -2.56 17.89 -7.66
C LEU A 267 -3.83 18.65 -8.06
N ARG A 268 -4.73 18.01 -8.83
CA ARG A 268 -5.94 18.68 -9.36
C ARG A 268 -6.89 19.18 -8.26
N ARG A 269 -6.91 18.52 -7.09
CA ARG A 269 -7.79 18.89 -5.96
C ARG A 269 -7.14 19.83 -4.93
N SER A 270 -5.81 19.99 -4.95
CA SER A 270 -5.10 20.96 -4.08
C SER A 270 -5.03 22.38 -4.65
N GLY A 271 -5.32 22.55 -5.93
CA GLY A 271 -5.21 23.84 -6.63
C GLY A 271 -3.78 24.35 -6.80
N GLN A 272 -2.76 23.50 -6.62
CA GLN A 272 -1.35 23.85 -6.86
C GLN A 272 -0.99 23.68 -8.35
N GLY A 273 -0.02 24.46 -8.82
CA GLY A 273 0.37 24.54 -10.24
C GLY A 273 1.37 23.47 -10.69
N GLY A 274 1.77 22.56 -9.80
CA GLY A 274 2.70 21.47 -10.09
C GLY A 274 3.38 20.88 -8.86
N TYR A 275 4.50 20.19 -9.11
CA TYR A 275 5.35 19.53 -8.13
C TYR A 275 6.79 20.05 -8.16
N PHE A 276 7.45 20.05 -6.99
CA PHE A 276 8.88 20.31 -6.83
C PHE A 276 9.56 19.11 -6.16
N LEU A 277 10.67 18.62 -6.73
CA LEU A 277 11.45 17.51 -6.18
C LEU A 277 12.94 17.86 -6.04
N PRO A 278 13.51 17.76 -4.83
CA PRO A 278 14.96 17.63 -4.63
C PRO A 278 15.46 16.32 -5.26
N LEU A 279 16.02 16.39 -6.47
CA LEU A 279 16.45 15.23 -7.25
C LEU A 279 17.93 14.96 -6.98
N SER A 280 18.26 13.77 -6.46
CA SER A 280 19.60 13.44 -5.97
C SER A 280 20.43 12.53 -6.89
N GLY A 281 19.85 12.02 -7.99
CA GLY A 281 20.53 11.07 -8.88
C GLY A 281 20.71 9.66 -8.29
N GLY A 282 19.99 9.36 -7.19
CA GLY A 282 19.87 8.03 -6.58
C GLY A 282 18.46 7.44 -6.74
N VAL A 283 18.32 6.15 -6.42
CA VAL A 283 17.12 5.31 -6.66
C VAL A 283 15.80 5.97 -6.24
N ASP A 284 15.73 6.55 -5.05
CA ASP A 284 14.45 6.92 -4.44
C ASP A 284 13.86 8.21 -5.03
N SER A 285 14.70 9.23 -5.23
CA SER A 285 14.30 10.46 -5.93
C SER A 285 14.06 10.19 -7.42
N ALA A 286 14.82 9.27 -8.03
CA ALA A 286 14.53 8.78 -9.37
C ALA A 286 13.17 8.05 -9.45
N SER A 287 12.81 7.25 -8.45
CA SER A 287 11.50 6.58 -8.39
C SER A 287 10.36 7.59 -8.26
N THR A 288 10.53 8.61 -7.41
CA THR A 288 9.58 9.72 -7.30
C THR A 288 9.39 10.45 -8.63
N ALA A 289 10.48 10.73 -9.35
CA ALA A 289 10.43 11.33 -10.69
C ALA A 289 9.75 10.42 -11.74
N CYS A 290 9.98 9.11 -11.70
CA CYS A 290 9.34 8.15 -12.60
C CYS A 290 7.83 8.00 -12.33
N ILE A 291 7.38 8.17 -11.09
CA ILE A 291 5.94 8.19 -10.75
C ILE A 291 5.28 9.46 -11.30
N VAL A 292 5.92 10.64 -11.20
CA VAL A 292 5.39 11.86 -11.83
C VAL A 292 5.39 11.74 -13.35
N HIS A 293 6.40 11.12 -13.96
CA HIS A 293 6.39 10.83 -15.39
C HIS A 293 5.25 9.87 -15.78
N SER A 294 5.01 8.82 -14.98
CA SER A 294 3.87 7.91 -15.17
C SER A 294 2.53 8.65 -15.10
N MET A 295 2.37 9.59 -14.15
CA MET A 295 1.21 10.47 -14.07
C MET A 295 1.05 11.30 -15.36
N CYS A 296 2.12 11.91 -15.88
CA CYS A 296 2.10 12.62 -17.16
C CYS A 296 1.65 11.71 -18.32
N ARG A 297 2.10 10.44 -18.36
CA ARG A 297 1.69 9.44 -19.37
C ARG A 297 0.21 9.06 -19.26
N LEU A 298 -0.29 8.85 -18.05
CA LEU A 298 -1.70 8.52 -17.80
C LEU A 298 -2.63 9.68 -18.18
N VAL A 299 -2.22 10.92 -17.92
CA VAL A 299 -2.97 12.12 -18.29
C VAL A 299 -3.09 12.25 -19.81
N VAL A 300 -1.98 12.16 -20.56
CA VAL A 300 -1.98 12.18 -22.03
C VAL A 300 -2.82 11.02 -22.58
N SER A 301 -2.74 9.83 -21.98
CA SER A 301 -3.55 8.67 -22.34
C SER A 301 -5.05 8.90 -22.13
N SER A 302 -5.49 9.48 -21.01
CA SER A 302 -6.92 9.77 -20.80
C SER A 302 -7.43 10.83 -21.78
N VAL A 303 -6.67 11.91 -22.00
CA VAL A 303 -7.04 12.95 -22.98
C VAL A 303 -7.15 12.38 -24.40
N SER A 304 -6.20 11.54 -24.84
CA SER A 304 -6.28 10.88 -26.16
C SER A 304 -7.42 9.85 -26.28
N ARG A 305 -7.90 9.30 -25.15
CA ARG A 305 -9.16 8.51 -25.07
C ARG A 305 -10.43 9.38 -25.01
N GLY A 306 -10.32 10.71 -25.13
CA GLY A 306 -11.46 11.63 -25.15
C GLY A 306 -11.96 12.07 -23.77
N ASP A 307 -11.15 11.96 -22.71
CA ASP A 307 -11.52 12.35 -21.35
C ASP A 307 -11.60 13.87 -21.18
N THR A 308 -12.82 14.41 -21.25
CA THR A 308 -13.08 15.86 -21.14
C THR A 308 -12.82 16.41 -19.74
N GLN A 309 -12.95 15.61 -18.68
CA GLN A 309 -12.69 16.07 -17.31
C GLN A 309 -11.19 16.21 -17.08
N VAL A 310 -10.41 15.19 -17.45
CA VAL A 310 -8.94 15.27 -17.36
C VAL A 310 -8.40 16.39 -18.25
N LEU A 311 -8.93 16.60 -19.45
CA LEU A 311 -8.55 17.73 -20.30
C LEU A 311 -8.83 19.09 -19.64
N SER A 312 -10.00 19.26 -19.01
CA SER A 312 -10.35 20.47 -18.25
C SER A 312 -9.40 20.69 -17.07
N ASP A 313 -9.17 19.65 -16.25
CA ASP A 313 -8.31 19.71 -15.07
C ASP A 313 -6.86 20.07 -15.44
N VAL A 314 -6.34 19.52 -16.55
CA VAL A 314 -5.01 19.87 -17.09
C VAL A 314 -4.96 21.33 -17.53
N ARG A 315 -5.94 21.82 -18.28
CA ARG A 315 -5.98 23.22 -18.77
C ARG A 315 -5.98 24.23 -17.64
N ASN A 316 -6.73 23.93 -16.58
CA ASN A 316 -6.76 24.73 -15.36
C ASN A 316 -5.39 24.69 -14.64
N LEU A 317 -4.81 23.50 -14.47
CA LEU A 317 -3.49 23.29 -13.85
C LEU A 317 -2.34 24.03 -14.55
N VAL A 318 -2.32 24.06 -15.88
CA VAL A 318 -1.30 24.82 -16.64
C VAL A 318 -1.67 26.30 -16.84
N SER A 319 -2.91 26.70 -16.51
CA SER A 319 -3.49 28.03 -16.78
C SER A 319 -3.55 28.41 -18.26
N ASP A 320 -3.82 27.43 -19.14
CA ASP A 320 -3.92 27.59 -20.59
C ASP A 320 -5.11 26.76 -21.10
N GLN A 321 -6.17 27.45 -21.53
CA GLN A 321 -7.41 26.82 -22.01
C GLN A 321 -7.33 26.30 -23.45
N SER A 322 -6.28 26.68 -24.20
CA SER A 322 -6.03 26.18 -25.55
C SER A 322 -5.28 24.84 -25.53
N TYR A 323 -4.44 24.64 -24.53
CA TYR A 323 -3.55 23.48 -24.38
C TYR A 323 -4.27 22.12 -24.50
N VAL A 324 -3.59 21.17 -25.14
CA VAL A 324 -3.96 19.75 -25.18
C VAL A 324 -2.66 18.95 -24.96
N PRO A 325 -2.56 18.14 -23.90
CA PRO A 325 -1.35 17.37 -23.61
C PRO A 325 -1.19 16.22 -24.61
N MET A 326 -0.22 16.35 -25.53
CA MET A 326 0.09 15.34 -26.56
C MET A 326 1.37 14.54 -26.26
N ASP A 327 2.31 15.10 -25.50
CA ASP A 327 3.56 14.47 -25.09
C ASP A 327 3.68 14.47 -23.56
N PRO A 328 3.92 13.32 -22.91
CA PRO A 328 4.17 13.24 -21.48
C PRO A 328 5.35 14.09 -21.01
N LYS A 329 6.40 14.28 -21.82
CA LYS A 329 7.57 15.08 -21.45
C LYS A 329 7.25 16.57 -21.45
N GLU A 330 6.56 17.09 -22.48
CA GLU A 330 6.07 18.47 -22.54
C GLU A 330 5.14 18.80 -21.36
N LEU A 331 4.17 17.93 -21.06
CA LEU A 331 3.30 18.09 -19.89
C LEU A 331 4.10 18.14 -18.59
N CYS A 332 5.02 17.19 -18.39
CA CYS A 332 5.89 17.17 -17.22
C CYS A 332 6.76 18.44 -17.13
N LYS A 333 7.20 19.04 -18.25
CA LYS A 333 7.94 20.31 -18.26
C LYS A 333 7.13 21.49 -17.72
N ARG A 334 5.80 21.46 -17.88
CA ARG A 334 4.88 22.48 -17.34
C ARG A 334 4.59 22.30 -15.85
N ILE A 335 4.53 21.06 -15.36
CA ILE A 335 3.99 20.75 -14.01
C ILE A 335 4.99 20.11 -13.03
N PHE A 336 6.21 19.81 -13.45
CA PHE A 336 7.20 19.11 -12.61
C PHE A 336 8.57 19.77 -12.67
N PHE A 337 9.03 20.24 -11.52
CA PHE A 337 10.30 20.94 -11.33
C PHE A 337 11.25 20.05 -10.53
N THR A 338 12.48 19.90 -10.99
CA THR A 338 13.52 19.12 -10.30
C THR A 338 14.75 19.97 -10.04
N CYS A 339 15.29 19.87 -8.82
CA CYS A 339 16.49 20.61 -8.43
C CYS A 339 17.54 19.67 -7.83
N TYR A 340 18.73 19.65 -8.43
CA TYR A 340 19.90 19.01 -7.83
C TYR A 340 20.67 20.03 -6.98
N MET A 341 20.94 19.67 -5.71
CA MET A 341 21.48 20.57 -4.70
C MET A 341 22.87 20.11 -4.23
N ALA A 342 23.90 20.59 -4.91
CA ALA A 342 25.29 20.21 -4.73
C ALA A 342 25.95 20.88 -3.52
N THR A 343 26.89 20.17 -2.89
CA THR A 343 27.96 20.72 -2.04
C THR A 343 29.32 20.25 -2.54
N GLU A 344 30.43 20.70 -1.95
CA GLU A 344 31.80 20.23 -2.30
C GLU A 344 32.01 18.72 -2.13
N ASN A 345 31.09 18.04 -1.42
CA ASN A 345 31.12 16.60 -1.17
C ASN A 345 30.43 15.79 -2.29
N SER A 346 29.69 16.46 -3.18
CA SER A 346 28.86 15.83 -4.21
C SER A 346 29.66 15.45 -5.46
N SER A 347 29.40 14.28 -6.04
CA SER A 347 30.06 13.85 -7.28
C SER A 347 29.40 14.45 -8.53
N ASP A 348 30.18 14.66 -9.59
CA ASP A 348 29.60 14.94 -10.92
C ASP A 348 28.76 13.75 -11.42
N ASP A 349 29.01 12.53 -10.95
CA ASP A 349 28.24 11.34 -11.32
C ASP A 349 26.78 11.40 -10.83
N THR A 350 26.52 11.74 -9.55
CA THR A 350 25.13 11.88 -9.05
C THR A 350 24.41 13.06 -9.72
N LYS A 351 25.13 14.15 -9.95
CA LYS A 351 24.66 15.34 -10.68
C LYS A 351 24.28 15.02 -12.13
N ASN A 352 25.13 14.31 -12.86
CA ASN A 352 24.89 13.90 -14.24
C ASN A 352 23.71 12.92 -14.35
N ARG A 353 23.60 11.94 -13.44
CA ARG A 353 22.41 11.06 -13.36
C ARG A 353 21.13 11.83 -13.09
N ALA A 354 21.16 12.81 -12.18
CA ALA A 354 20.01 13.67 -11.89
C ALA A 354 19.58 14.48 -13.12
N ALA A 355 20.51 15.15 -13.78
CA ALA A 355 20.23 15.97 -14.96
C ALA A 355 19.72 15.12 -16.16
N ASN A 356 20.36 13.99 -16.44
CA ASN A 356 19.99 13.11 -17.55
C ASN A 356 18.63 12.42 -17.32
N LEU A 357 18.32 12.00 -16.09
CA LEU A 357 16.95 11.56 -15.77
C LEU A 357 15.93 12.68 -15.90
N ALA A 358 16.25 13.88 -15.41
CA ALA A 358 15.36 15.02 -15.45
C ALA A 358 15.01 15.44 -16.90
N GLU A 359 15.99 15.34 -17.82
CA GLU A 359 15.80 15.46 -19.26
C GLU A 359 14.94 14.32 -19.84
N GLN A 360 15.26 13.06 -19.53
CA GLN A 360 14.53 11.90 -20.05
C GLN A 360 13.06 11.87 -19.64
N VAL A 361 12.71 12.30 -18.41
CA VAL A 361 11.30 12.43 -17.98
C VAL A 361 10.62 13.73 -18.43
N GLY A 362 11.39 14.72 -18.89
CA GLY A 362 10.90 16.02 -19.37
C GLY A 362 10.72 17.13 -18.32
N SER A 363 11.19 16.95 -17.08
CA SER A 363 10.98 17.94 -16.01
C SER A 363 11.71 19.27 -16.24
N TYR A 364 11.22 20.36 -15.65
CA TYR A 364 11.97 21.62 -15.57
C TYR A 364 13.13 21.45 -14.58
N HIS A 365 14.33 21.17 -15.10
CA HIS A 365 15.51 20.88 -14.29
C HIS A 365 16.39 22.11 -14.05
N PHE A 366 16.97 22.22 -12.86
CA PHE A 366 18.09 23.12 -12.59
C PHE A 366 19.02 22.60 -11.48
N ASN A 367 20.24 23.15 -11.46
CA ASN A 367 21.29 22.80 -10.52
C ASN A 367 21.62 24.01 -9.64
N ILE A 368 21.81 23.79 -8.34
CA ILE A 368 22.36 24.80 -7.43
C ILE A 368 23.58 24.24 -6.71
N ASN A 369 24.64 25.05 -6.59
CA ASN A 369 25.64 24.87 -5.53
C ASN A 369 25.20 25.78 -4.38
N PHE A 370 24.88 25.18 -3.23
CA PHE A 370 24.43 25.92 -2.04
C PHE A 370 25.45 25.93 -0.91
N MET A 371 26.72 25.57 -1.18
CA MET A 371 27.79 25.53 -0.18
C MET A 371 27.94 26.85 0.57
N SER A 372 27.85 27.99 -0.12
CA SER A 372 27.87 29.33 0.48
C SER A 372 26.79 29.56 1.55
N VAL A 373 25.63 28.89 1.45
CA VAL A 373 24.56 28.92 2.45
C VAL A 373 24.94 28.08 3.68
N VAL A 374 25.59 26.93 3.46
CA VAL A 374 26.14 26.08 4.53
C VAL A 374 27.23 26.83 5.28
N ASP A 375 28.17 27.44 4.57
CA ASP A 375 29.28 28.21 5.13
C ASP A 375 28.80 29.44 5.91
N ALA A 376 27.79 30.16 5.43
CA ALA A 376 27.20 31.28 6.16
C ALA A 376 26.62 30.83 7.52
N VAL A 377 25.93 29.69 7.57
CA VAL A 377 25.39 29.13 8.82
C VAL A 377 26.49 28.63 9.76
N LEU A 378 27.53 27.97 9.23
CA LEU A 378 28.68 27.53 10.01
C LEU A 378 29.52 28.71 10.52
N PHE A 379 29.62 29.81 9.75
CA PHE A 379 30.26 31.05 10.16
C PHE A 379 29.52 31.72 11.33
N VAL A 380 28.19 31.75 11.32
CA VAL A 380 27.40 32.25 12.46
C VAL A 380 27.65 31.39 13.71
N PHE A 381 27.64 30.06 13.58
CA PHE A 381 27.97 29.16 14.70
C PHE A 381 29.39 29.40 15.24
N LYS A 382 30.38 29.56 14.35
CA LYS A 382 31.78 29.87 14.72
C LYS A 382 31.90 31.21 15.43
N SER A 383 31.22 32.24 14.95
CA SER A 383 31.25 33.59 15.51
C SER A 383 30.65 33.67 16.91
N VAL A 384 29.61 32.86 17.19
CA VAL A 384 28.96 32.80 18.51
C VAL A 384 29.69 31.89 19.50
N THR A 385 30.31 30.79 19.05
CA THR A 385 30.87 29.74 19.93
C THR A 385 32.40 29.70 20.00
N GLY A 386 33.10 30.40 19.11
CA GLY A 386 34.54 30.29 18.90
C GLY A 386 35.01 28.95 18.32
N LYS A 387 34.09 28.01 17.99
CA LYS A 387 34.43 26.66 17.53
C LYS A 387 33.92 26.39 16.12
N SER A 388 34.68 25.62 15.35
CA SER A 388 34.29 25.11 14.03
C SER A 388 34.18 23.58 14.12
N PRO A 389 33.03 22.96 13.81
CA PRO A 389 32.92 21.50 13.79
C PRO A 389 33.74 20.91 12.64
N ILE A 390 34.28 19.71 12.84
CA ILE A 390 35.14 19.01 11.86
C ILE A 390 34.45 17.72 11.37
N TYR A 391 34.61 17.37 10.09
CA TYR A 391 34.15 16.09 9.53
C TYR A 391 34.92 14.90 10.10
N GLY A 392 34.30 13.72 10.16
CA GLY A 392 34.89 12.48 10.69
C GLY A 392 36.14 12.07 9.90
N SER A 393 36.04 12.12 8.57
CA SER A 393 37.17 11.93 7.63
C SER A 393 38.33 12.93 7.79
N ARG A 394 38.14 14.02 8.55
CA ARG A 394 39.17 15.02 8.89
C ARG A 394 39.51 15.05 10.39
N GLY A 395 39.13 14.00 11.14
CA GLY A 395 39.46 13.83 12.57
C GLY A 395 38.47 14.43 13.57
N GLY A 396 37.31 14.93 13.11
CA GLY A 396 36.26 15.43 14.00
C GLY A 396 35.49 14.32 14.72
N THR A 397 34.82 14.66 15.82
CA THR A 397 34.04 13.66 16.57
C THR A 397 32.79 13.20 15.80
N PRO A 398 32.24 12.00 16.07
CA PRO A 398 30.99 11.54 15.47
C PRO A 398 29.80 12.50 15.66
N ARG A 399 29.83 13.35 16.70
CA ARG A 399 28.81 14.39 16.93
C ARG A 399 28.95 15.55 15.95
N GLU A 400 30.16 16.02 15.69
CA GLU A 400 30.43 17.11 14.74
C GLU A 400 30.16 16.66 13.31
N ASN A 401 30.64 15.47 12.97
CA ASN A 401 30.42 14.86 11.66
C ASN A 401 28.92 14.74 11.34
N LEU A 402 28.15 14.14 12.27
CA LEU A 402 26.71 14.05 12.15
C LEU A 402 26.04 15.43 12.10
N ALA A 403 26.52 16.43 12.84
CA ALA A 403 25.98 17.79 12.77
C ALA A 403 26.21 18.47 11.40
N LEU A 404 27.38 18.27 10.79
CA LEU A 404 27.75 18.77 9.47
C LEU A 404 26.93 18.12 8.34
N GLN A 405 26.70 16.81 8.41
CA GLN A 405 25.76 16.13 7.49
C GLN A 405 24.32 16.66 7.68
N ASN A 406 23.86 16.74 8.94
CA ASN A 406 22.50 17.18 9.29
C ASN A 406 22.21 18.61 8.77
N ILE A 407 23.15 19.56 8.88
CA ILE A 407 22.87 20.95 8.47
C ILE A 407 22.78 21.09 6.95
N GLN A 408 23.62 20.38 6.18
CA GLN A 408 23.46 20.29 4.72
C GLN A 408 22.09 19.71 4.35
N ALA A 409 21.65 18.64 5.04
CA ALA A 409 20.37 17.98 4.77
C ALA A 409 19.16 18.90 5.06
N ARG A 410 19.16 19.66 6.16
CA ARG A 410 18.09 20.62 6.48
C ARG A 410 18.07 21.83 5.55
N LEU A 411 19.22 22.37 5.16
CA LEU A 411 19.28 23.52 4.27
C LEU A 411 18.74 23.18 2.86
N ARG A 412 18.91 21.94 2.37
CA ARG A 412 18.23 21.48 1.14
C ARG A 412 16.70 21.56 1.24
N MET A 413 16.10 21.24 2.40
CA MET A 413 14.66 21.38 2.62
C MET A 413 14.21 22.84 2.59
N VAL A 414 14.98 23.74 3.24
CA VAL A 414 14.70 25.19 3.20
C VAL A 414 14.75 25.73 1.76
N MET A 415 15.77 25.35 0.98
CA MET A 415 15.84 25.72 -0.44
C MET A 415 14.71 25.10 -1.26
N ALA A 416 14.31 23.85 -0.99
CA ALA A 416 13.23 23.18 -1.69
C ALA A 416 11.90 23.93 -1.55
N TYR A 417 11.53 24.32 -0.33
CA TYR A 417 10.32 25.11 -0.10
C TYR A 417 10.38 26.51 -0.70
N LEU A 418 11.55 27.18 -0.67
CA LEU A 418 11.73 28.48 -1.31
C LEU A 418 11.50 28.42 -2.82
N PHE A 419 12.08 27.42 -3.50
CA PHE A 419 11.84 27.22 -4.94
C PHE A 419 10.41 26.76 -5.23
N ALA A 420 9.84 25.88 -4.41
CA ALA A 420 8.45 25.43 -4.58
C ALA A 420 7.43 26.58 -4.50
N GLN A 421 7.69 27.58 -3.65
CA GLN A 421 6.84 28.77 -3.52
C GLN A 421 7.04 29.80 -4.65
N LEU A 422 8.23 29.88 -5.27
CA LEU A 422 8.59 30.97 -6.18
C LEU A 422 8.83 30.58 -7.65
N MET A 423 9.04 29.31 -8.00
CA MET A 423 9.37 28.92 -9.38
C MET A 423 8.24 29.19 -10.38
N LEU A 424 6.97 29.15 -9.96
CA LEU A 424 5.84 29.56 -10.80
C LEU A 424 5.76 31.09 -10.96
N TRP A 425 6.04 31.84 -9.89
CA TRP A 425 6.16 33.30 -9.95
C TRP A 425 7.27 33.75 -10.92
N VAL A 426 8.43 33.08 -10.95
CA VAL A 426 9.49 33.31 -11.95
C VAL A 426 9.00 33.07 -13.38
N GLN A 427 8.07 32.13 -13.58
CA GLN A 427 7.42 31.87 -14.88
C GLN A 427 6.20 32.78 -15.16
N ASN A 428 5.90 33.77 -14.31
CA ASN A 428 4.68 34.58 -14.33
C ASN A 428 3.37 33.74 -14.30
N ARG A 429 3.41 32.58 -13.64
CA ARG A 429 2.26 31.68 -13.44
C ARG A 429 1.72 31.76 -12.00
N PRO A 430 0.40 31.62 -11.79
CA PRO A 430 -0.19 31.61 -10.46
C PRO A 430 0.05 30.27 -9.72
N GLY A 431 -0.14 30.31 -8.39
CA GLY A 431 -0.04 29.14 -7.52
C GLY A 431 1.39 28.82 -7.05
N GLY A 432 1.52 27.76 -6.24
CA GLY A 432 2.79 27.18 -5.83
C GLY A 432 2.96 25.76 -6.35
N LEU A 433 4.06 25.12 -5.96
CA LEU A 433 4.36 23.71 -6.21
C LEU A 433 4.27 22.93 -4.90
N LEU A 434 3.75 21.70 -4.95
CA LEU A 434 3.84 20.77 -3.81
C LEU A 434 5.25 20.17 -3.74
N VAL A 435 5.90 20.22 -2.59
CA VAL A 435 7.19 19.56 -2.36
C VAL A 435 6.98 18.05 -2.24
N LEU A 436 7.68 17.29 -3.07
CA LEU A 436 7.70 15.83 -3.04
C LEU A 436 8.83 15.30 -2.16
N GLY A 437 8.48 14.44 -1.22
CA GLY A 437 9.44 13.65 -0.44
C GLY A 437 9.83 12.35 -1.15
N SER A 438 11.01 11.83 -0.81
CA SER A 438 11.56 10.58 -1.37
C SER A 438 12.17 9.64 -0.32
N ALA A 439 11.68 9.65 0.92
CA ALA A 439 12.04 8.62 1.90
C ALA A 439 11.21 7.34 1.62
N ASN A 440 11.83 6.16 1.63
CA ASN A 440 11.12 4.88 1.48
C ASN A 440 10.65 4.30 2.84
N VAL A 441 9.88 3.22 2.80
CA VAL A 441 9.25 2.62 3.99
C VAL A 441 10.25 1.99 4.97
N ASP A 442 11.40 1.51 4.49
CA ASP A 442 12.42 0.81 5.26
C ASP A 442 13.29 1.80 6.06
N GLU A 443 13.71 2.89 5.41
CA GLU A 443 14.36 4.03 6.05
C GLU A 443 13.45 4.72 7.05
N ALA A 444 12.15 4.86 6.75
CA ALA A 444 11.16 5.35 7.71
C ALA A 444 11.07 4.42 8.94
N LEU A 445 10.99 3.10 8.74
CA LEU A 445 10.92 2.11 9.83
C LEU A 445 12.16 2.16 10.73
N ARG A 446 13.35 2.26 10.14
CA ARG A 446 14.64 2.43 10.82
C ARG A 446 14.83 3.84 11.42
N GLY A 447 14.10 4.82 10.91
CA GLY A 447 14.33 6.24 11.11
C GLY A 447 15.71 6.70 10.62
N TYR A 448 16.16 6.20 9.47
CA TYR A 448 17.39 6.60 8.80
C TYR A 448 17.13 7.81 7.87
N MET A 449 17.23 9.00 8.45
CA MET A 449 16.91 10.31 7.84
C MET A 449 17.31 11.43 8.82
N THR A 450 17.59 12.63 8.34
CA THR A 450 17.73 13.80 9.22
C THR A 450 16.36 14.37 9.55
N LYS A 451 16.04 14.56 10.84
CA LYS A 451 14.76 15.18 11.21
C LYS A 451 14.71 16.62 10.67
N TYR A 452 13.72 16.91 9.83
CA TYR A 452 13.53 18.13 9.04
C TYR A 452 14.53 18.37 7.88
N ASP A 453 15.01 17.29 7.23
CA ASP A 453 15.56 17.35 5.87
C ASP A 453 14.48 17.13 4.80
N CYS A 454 14.85 16.80 3.56
CA CYS A 454 13.92 16.54 2.44
C CYS A 454 13.06 15.26 2.59
N SER A 455 13.22 14.48 3.67
CA SER A 455 12.21 13.52 4.13
C SER A 455 10.95 14.22 4.67
N SER A 456 11.06 15.51 5.02
CA SER A 456 9.99 16.40 5.43
C SER A 456 9.63 17.33 4.25
N ALA A 457 8.51 16.99 3.62
CA ALA A 457 7.90 17.55 2.42
C ALA A 457 6.35 17.51 2.56
N ASP A 458 5.60 17.96 1.56
CA ASP A 458 4.13 18.04 1.61
C ASP A 458 3.48 16.66 1.43
N VAL A 459 3.93 15.90 0.43
CA VAL A 459 3.48 14.52 0.16
C VAL A 459 4.65 13.65 -0.30
N ASN A 460 4.55 12.33 -0.07
CA ASN A 460 5.57 11.36 -0.47
C ASN A 460 4.92 10.14 -1.16
N PRO A 461 5.07 9.98 -2.49
CA PRO A 461 4.46 8.87 -3.22
C PRO A 461 5.16 7.51 -2.99
N ILE A 462 6.35 7.47 -2.39
CA ILE A 462 7.13 6.24 -2.19
C ILE A 462 7.33 5.82 -0.72
N GLY A 463 6.90 6.63 0.26
CA GLY A 463 7.07 6.34 1.70
C GLY A 463 6.28 5.14 2.23
N GLY A 464 5.44 4.52 1.40
CA GLY A 464 4.82 3.23 1.65
C GLY A 464 5.46 2.05 0.91
N ILE A 465 6.55 2.24 0.16
CA ILE A 465 7.13 1.24 -0.76
C ILE A 465 8.53 0.82 -0.27
N SER A 466 8.88 -0.46 -0.45
CA SER A 466 10.18 -1.01 -0.03
C SER A 466 11.32 -0.66 -0.99
N LYS A 467 12.56 -0.56 -0.48
CA LYS A 467 13.74 -0.24 -1.31
C LYS A 467 13.97 -1.26 -2.43
N GLY A 468 13.64 -2.53 -2.18
CA GLY A 468 13.68 -3.60 -3.18
C GLY A 468 12.67 -3.39 -4.30
N ASP A 469 11.43 -3.03 -3.94
CA ASP A 469 10.36 -2.78 -4.91
C ASP A 469 10.60 -1.51 -5.73
N LEU A 470 11.22 -0.48 -5.15
CA LEU A 470 11.65 0.70 -5.89
C LEU A 470 12.70 0.36 -6.97
N LYS A 471 13.66 -0.54 -6.69
CA LYS A 471 14.59 -1.04 -7.72
C LYS A 471 13.88 -1.85 -8.80
N GLY A 472 12.92 -2.71 -8.43
CA GLY A 472 12.08 -3.43 -9.39
C GLY A 472 11.29 -2.48 -10.30
N PHE A 473 10.63 -1.48 -9.71
CA PHE A 473 9.91 -0.43 -10.43
C PHE A 473 10.82 0.37 -11.36
N LEU A 474 12.05 0.73 -10.97
CA LEU A 474 12.98 1.41 -11.88
C LEU A 474 13.42 0.52 -13.05
N HIS A 475 13.57 -0.80 -12.86
CA HIS A 475 13.80 -1.72 -13.98
C HIS A 475 12.58 -1.83 -14.92
N TYR A 476 11.36 -1.81 -14.38
CA TYR A 476 10.13 -1.72 -15.18
C TYR A 476 10.07 -0.41 -15.97
N ALA A 477 10.25 0.73 -15.30
CA ALA A 477 10.20 2.07 -15.88
C ALA A 477 11.26 2.26 -16.98
N MET A 478 12.47 1.72 -16.79
CA MET A 478 13.54 1.71 -17.80
C MET A 478 13.06 1.16 -19.14
N LEU A 479 12.31 0.05 -19.12
CA LEU A 479 11.84 -0.65 -20.32
C LEU A 479 10.49 -0.14 -20.84
N LYS A 480 9.58 0.25 -19.94
CA LYS A 480 8.17 0.60 -20.26
C LYS A 480 7.94 2.08 -20.47
N PHE A 481 8.80 2.94 -19.91
CA PHE A 481 8.76 4.39 -20.13
C PHE A 481 9.83 4.90 -21.10
N ASP A 482 10.78 4.04 -21.50
CA ASP A 482 11.98 4.35 -22.29
C ASP A 482 12.90 5.35 -21.58
N LEU A 483 13.47 4.90 -20.45
CA LEU A 483 14.31 5.69 -19.53
C LEU A 483 15.66 4.99 -19.27
N PRO A 484 16.56 4.88 -20.28
CA PRO A 484 17.79 4.08 -20.17
C PRO A 484 18.76 4.52 -19.05
N ILE A 485 18.72 5.77 -18.58
CA ILE A 485 19.56 6.25 -17.46
C ILE A 485 19.29 5.51 -16.14
N LEU A 486 18.10 4.93 -15.99
CA LEU A 486 17.74 4.14 -14.80
C LEU A 486 18.64 2.92 -14.61
N LYS A 487 19.26 2.40 -15.69
CA LYS A 487 20.27 1.34 -15.61
C LYS A 487 21.47 1.76 -14.76
N GLU A 488 21.93 3.00 -14.91
CA GLU A 488 23.05 3.55 -14.15
C GLU A 488 22.62 3.86 -12.71
N ILE A 489 21.44 4.48 -12.53
CA ILE A 489 20.90 4.86 -11.22
C ILE A 489 20.68 3.64 -10.31
N VAL A 490 20.20 2.51 -10.85
CA VAL A 490 20.01 1.26 -10.07
C VAL A 490 21.31 0.50 -9.86
N GLY A 491 22.28 0.62 -10.79
CA GLY A 491 23.61 0.03 -10.69
C GLY A 491 24.57 0.78 -9.76
N ALA A 492 24.31 2.06 -9.47
CA ALA A 492 25.12 2.86 -8.57
C ALA A 492 25.03 2.37 -7.10
N PRO A 493 26.14 2.41 -6.33
CA PRO A 493 26.11 2.07 -4.91
C PRO A 493 25.27 3.10 -4.11
N PRO A 494 24.38 2.66 -3.20
CA PRO A 494 23.56 3.57 -2.40
C PRO A 494 24.41 4.28 -1.33
N THR A 495 24.41 5.61 -1.35
CA THR A 495 25.19 6.46 -0.43
C THR A 495 24.59 7.86 -0.29
N ALA A 496 24.82 8.49 0.85
CA ALA A 496 24.60 9.91 1.08
C ALA A 496 25.92 10.71 0.93
N GLU A 497 26.05 11.46 -0.17
CA GLU A 497 27.21 12.35 -0.45
C GLU A 497 27.19 13.62 0.44
N LEU A 498 27.35 13.41 1.75
CA LEU A 498 27.31 14.44 2.80
C LEU A 498 28.65 14.59 3.55
N GLU A 499 29.61 13.69 3.32
CA GLU A 499 30.99 13.76 3.83
C GLU A 499 32.00 13.96 2.69
N PRO A 500 33.17 14.57 2.96
CA PRO A 500 34.26 14.68 2.00
C PRO A 500 34.69 13.31 1.45
N LEU A 501 34.76 13.21 0.11
CA LEU A 501 35.18 12.01 -0.61
C LEU A 501 36.59 11.56 -0.19
N VAL A 502 36.76 10.26 0.04
CA VAL A 502 38.05 9.67 0.43
C VAL A 502 38.79 9.24 -0.83
N GLY A 503 39.73 10.07 -1.30
CA GLY A 503 40.50 9.81 -2.53
C GLY A 503 39.61 9.76 -3.78
N ASN A 504 38.69 10.73 -3.90
CA ASN A 504 37.64 10.81 -4.92
C ASN A 504 36.72 9.57 -4.98
N LYS A 505 36.55 8.86 -3.86
CA LYS A 505 35.60 7.75 -3.72
C LYS A 505 34.64 7.98 -2.56
N ILE A 506 33.48 7.37 -2.70
CA ILE A 506 32.41 7.31 -1.69
C ILE A 506 32.96 6.74 -0.37
N ALA A 507 32.68 7.42 0.74
CA ALA A 507 33.23 7.04 2.05
C ALA A 507 32.55 5.81 2.66
N GLN A 508 31.22 5.67 2.50
CA GLN A 508 30.40 4.64 3.13
C GLN A 508 29.07 4.44 2.37
N THR A 509 28.47 3.24 2.43
CA THR A 509 27.13 2.98 1.89
C THR A 509 26.04 3.03 2.97
N ASP A 510 24.79 3.28 2.56
CA ASP A 510 23.64 3.43 3.47
C ASP A 510 23.45 2.20 4.38
N GLU A 511 23.61 0.99 3.84
CA GLU A 511 23.50 -0.27 4.58
C GLU A 511 24.62 -0.46 5.61
N GLN A 512 25.83 0.04 5.32
CA GLN A 512 26.97 0.00 6.24
C GLN A 512 26.75 0.94 7.43
N ASP A 513 26.21 2.14 7.22
CA ASP A 513 25.90 3.09 8.29
C ASP A 513 24.64 2.72 9.10
N MET A 514 23.63 2.14 8.44
CA MET A 514 22.50 1.54 9.16
C MET A 514 22.93 0.33 10.01
N GLY A 515 23.99 -0.40 9.60
CA GLY A 515 24.44 -1.65 10.21
C GLY A 515 23.47 -2.82 9.96
N MET A 516 22.72 -2.76 8.85
CA MET A 516 21.73 -3.74 8.41
C MET A 516 21.37 -3.47 6.95
N THR A 517 21.08 -4.52 6.20
CA THR A 517 20.66 -4.43 4.79
C THR A 517 19.18 -4.06 4.65
N TYR A 518 18.80 -3.55 3.48
CA TYR A 518 17.38 -3.33 3.14
C TYR A 518 16.57 -4.63 3.11
N ALA A 519 17.18 -5.76 2.74
CA ALA A 519 16.55 -7.07 2.79
C ALA A 519 16.19 -7.49 4.22
N GLU A 520 17.12 -7.29 5.16
CA GLU A 520 16.86 -7.50 6.59
C GLU A 520 15.79 -6.53 7.13
N LEU A 521 15.85 -5.24 6.74
CA LEU A 521 14.85 -4.24 7.15
C LEU A 521 13.43 -4.60 6.73
N GLY A 522 13.23 -5.01 5.47
CA GLY A 522 11.94 -5.48 4.99
C GLY A 522 11.44 -6.70 5.77
N GLN A 523 12.33 -7.65 6.10
CA GLN A 523 11.97 -8.80 6.93
C GLN A 523 11.62 -8.40 8.38
N TYR A 524 12.39 -7.50 9.00
CA TYR A 524 12.08 -6.94 10.33
C TYR A 524 10.74 -6.20 10.34
N GLY A 525 10.44 -5.42 9.29
CA GLY A 525 9.18 -4.70 9.13
C GLY A 525 7.98 -5.63 9.08
N ARG A 526 8.01 -6.62 8.19
CA ARG A 526 6.97 -7.65 8.06
C ARG A 526 6.78 -8.43 9.36
N LEU A 527 7.87 -8.89 10.00
CA LEU A 527 7.81 -9.57 11.31
C LEU A 527 7.18 -8.69 12.40
N ARG A 528 7.61 -7.42 12.51
CA ARG A 528 7.13 -6.46 13.52
C ARG A 528 5.65 -6.09 13.36
N LYS A 529 5.19 -5.87 12.12
CA LYS A 529 3.88 -5.29 11.84
C LYS A 529 2.83 -6.32 11.40
N GLN A 530 3.15 -7.18 10.45
CA GLN A 530 2.21 -8.20 9.93
C GLN A 530 2.11 -9.39 10.88
N LEU A 531 3.24 -9.82 11.47
CA LEU A 531 3.31 -10.95 12.40
C LEU A 531 3.40 -10.52 13.88
N CYS A 532 3.11 -9.24 14.17
CA CYS A 532 3.04 -8.64 15.51
C CYS A 532 4.21 -8.95 16.47
N CYS A 533 5.39 -9.26 15.93
CA CYS A 533 6.52 -9.70 16.76
C CYS A 533 7.13 -8.55 17.55
N GLY A 534 7.40 -8.79 18.83
CA GLY A 534 8.31 -7.96 19.65
C GLY A 534 9.76 -8.45 19.52
N PRO A 535 10.70 -7.92 20.32
CA PRO A 535 12.12 -8.30 20.22
C PRO A 535 12.34 -9.81 20.41
N PHE A 536 11.73 -10.42 21.42
CA PHE A 536 11.92 -11.85 21.71
C PHE A 536 11.32 -12.75 20.63
N SER A 537 10.06 -12.54 20.22
CA SER A 537 9.42 -13.36 19.19
C SER A 537 10.00 -13.16 17.79
N MET A 538 10.53 -11.97 17.48
CA MET A 538 11.33 -11.75 16.27
C MET A 538 12.63 -12.57 16.31
N PHE A 539 13.35 -12.53 17.44
CA PHE A 539 14.57 -13.32 17.64
C PHE A 539 14.32 -14.84 17.52
N CYS A 540 13.25 -15.38 18.12
CA CYS A 540 12.93 -16.81 17.98
C CYS A 540 12.68 -17.19 16.51
N LYS A 541 11.80 -16.45 15.81
CA LYS A 541 11.50 -16.72 14.39
C LYS A 541 12.72 -16.60 13.48
N LEU A 542 13.60 -15.62 13.73
CA LEU A 542 14.81 -15.45 12.93
C LEU A 542 15.91 -16.47 13.27
N THR A 543 15.96 -16.98 14.51
CA THR A 543 16.90 -18.07 14.88
C THR A 543 16.57 -19.35 14.12
N GLU A 544 15.29 -19.63 13.90
CA GLU A 544 14.82 -20.70 13.01
C GLU A 544 15.09 -20.37 11.53
N THR A 545 14.60 -19.21 11.06
CA THR A 545 14.63 -18.82 9.62
C THR A 545 16.04 -18.60 9.07
N TRP A 546 16.95 -18.06 9.88
CA TRP A 546 18.35 -17.78 9.51
C TRP A 546 19.34 -18.81 10.07
N SER A 547 18.87 -19.97 10.57
CA SER A 547 19.68 -21.05 11.14
C SER A 547 20.83 -21.55 10.25
N LYS A 548 20.74 -21.35 8.92
CA LYS A 548 21.79 -21.70 7.95
C LYS A 548 22.84 -20.60 7.70
N SER A 549 22.60 -19.38 8.16
CA SER A 549 23.37 -18.17 7.81
C SER A 549 23.78 -17.30 9.01
N CYS A 550 23.20 -17.53 10.19
CA CYS A 550 23.50 -16.80 11.42
C CYS A 550 23.38 -17.73 12.64
N SER A 551 24.27 -17.58 13.62
CA SER A 551 24.10 -18.18 14.96
C SER A 551 23.04 -17.46 15.78
N ALA A 552 22.57 -18.08 16.86
CA ALA A 552 21.61 -17.45 17.79
C ALA A 552 22.14 -16.12 18.38
N GLU A 553 23.46 -16.01 18.61
CA GLU A 553 24.12 -14.78 19.03
C GLU A 553 24.05 -13.67 17.98
N GLU A 554 24.25 -14.02 16.71
CA GLU A 554 24.24 -13.07 15.60
C GLU A 554 22.82 -12.56 15.34
N VAL A 555 21.82 -13.46 15.38
CA VAL A 555 20.40 -13.09 15.33
C VAL A 555 20.04 -12.21 16.53
N ALA A 556 20.48 -12.57 17.74
CA ALA A 556 20.25 -11.76 18.94
C ALA A 556 20.87 -10.36 18.82
N ALA A 557 22.10 -10.24 18.31
CA ALA A 557 22.77 -8.96 18.09
C ALA A 557 22.03 -8.10 17.05
N LYS A 558 21.67 -8.68 15.89
CA LYS A 558 20.92 -8.01 14.82
C LYS A 558 19.55 -7.51 15.29
N VAL A 559 18.76 -8.35 15.96
CA VAL A 559 17.44 -7.97 16.49
C VAL A 559 17.55 -6.91 17.59
N LYS A 560 18.55 -6.98 18.45
CA LYS A 560 18.81 -5.95 19.48
C LYS A 560 19.21 -4.61 18.85
N HIS A 561 20.05 -4.62 17.81
CA HIS A 561 20.43 -3.42 17.05
C HIS A 561 19.22 -2.77 16.37
N PHE A 562 18.41 -3.56 15.65
CA PHE A 562 17.15 -3.09 15.05
C PHE A 562 16.22 -2.44 16.09
N TYR A 563 15.88 -3.14 17.18
CA TYR A 563 14.94 -2.61 18.18
C TYR A 563 15.48 -1.39 18.94
N ARG A 564 16.78 -1.31 19.19
CA ARG A 564 17.41 -0.10 19.74
C ARG A 564 17.30 1.07 18.76
N CYS A 565 17.61 0.86 17.48
CA CYS A 565 17.57 1.89 16.44
C CYS A 565 16.15 2.39 16.16
N TYR A 566 15.18 1.49 16.04
CA TYR A 566 13.75 1.81 15.96
C TYR A 566 13.30 2.64 17.17
N ALA A 567 13.65 2.21 18.40
CA ALA A 567 13.22 2.88 19.63
C ALA A 567 13.74 4.32 19.74
N ILE A 568 15.02 4.58 19.42
CA ILE A 568 15.57 5.94 19.52
C ILE A 568 15.11 6.86 18.39
N ASN A 569 14.75 6.34 17.21
CA ASN A 569 14.36 7.16 16.08
C ASN A 569 12.84 7.28 15.87
N ARG A 570 11.98 6.57 16.63
CA ARG A 570 10.51 6.64 16.45
C ARG A 570 9.95 8.06 16.53
N HIS A 571 10.58 8.95 17.32
CA HIS A 571 10.27 10.38 17.40
C HIS A 571 10.40 11.16 16.07
N LYS A 572 10.92 10.56 14.99
CA LYS A 572 10.93 11.12 13.63
C LYS A 572 9.60 10.84 12.91
N MET A 573 9.01 9.66 13.12
CA MET A 573 7.76 9.23 12.47
C MET A 573 6.55 10.09 12.84
N THR A 574 6.57 10.73 14.01
CA THR A 574 5.50 11.63 14.48
C THR A 574 5.37 12.92 13.67
N VAL A 575 6.31 13.19 12.75
CA VAL A 575 6.30 14.36 11.84
C VAL A 575 6.75 14.00 10.42
N LEU A 576 6.82 12.71 10.07
CA LEU A 576 7.20 12.29 8.72
C LEU A 576 6.07 12.61 7.74
N THR A 577 6.44 13.02 6.52
CA THR A 577 5.53 13.39 5.44
C THR A 577 4.40 12.37 5.21
N PRO A 578 3.15 12.83 5.04
CA PRO A 578 2.04 12.00 4.59
C PRO A 578 2.40 11.21 3.33
N SER A 579 2.49 9.90 3.49
CA SER A 579 3.01 8.99 2.46
C SER A 579 1.92 8.07 1.92
N TYR A 580 1.93 7.86 0.60
CA TYR A 580 1.05 6.90 -0.10
C TYR A 580 1.06 5.54 0.59
N HIS A 581 -0.11 4.93 0.78
CA HIS A 581 -0.21 3.61 1.40
C HIS A 581 -0.03 2.49 0.36
N ALA A 582 0.94 1.61 0.58
CA ALA A 582 1.25 0.46 -0.29
C ALA A 582 1.59 -0.79 0.54
N GLU A 583 2.73 -0.80 1.23
CA GLU A 583 3.16 -1.94 2.04
C GLU A 583 2.41 -2.03 3.38
N THR A 584 1.89 -3.21 3.66
CA THR A 584 1.07 -3.48 4.87
C THR A 584 1.91 -3.60 6.14
N TYR A 585 3.23 -3.36 6.04
CA TYR A 585 4.12 -3.16 7.19
C TYR A 585 4.48 -1.68 7.47
N SER A 586 3.82 -0.73 6.78
CA SER A 586 4.07 0.72 6.90
C SER A 586 4.23 1.21 8.36
N PRO A 587 5.26 2.02 8.66
CA PRO A 587 5.50 2.50 10.02
C PRO A 587 4.71 3.77 10.39
N ASP A 588 3.82 4.28 9.54
CA ASP A 588 3.07 5.53 9.75
C ASP A 588 2.41 5.62 11.14
N ASP A 589 2.71 6.71 11.88
CA ASP A 589 2.17 6.96 13.22
C ASP A 589 0.83 7.71 13.20
N ASN A 590 0.40 8.26 12.05
CA ASN A 590 -0.81 9.09 11.95
C ASN A 590 -2.10 8.27 11.88
N ARG A 591 -2.07 7.10 11.22
CA ARG A 591 -3.23 6.23 11.02
C ARG A 591 -2.91 4.76 11.25
N PHE A 592 -1.89 4.23 10.59
CA PHE A 592 -1.78 2.78 10.37
C PHE A 592 -1.08 2.01 11.50
N ASP A 593 -0.11 2.62 12.17
CA ASP A 593 0.75 1.95 13.16
C ASP A 593 0.99 2.87 14.36
N LEU A 594 -0.06 3.16 15.13
CA LEU A 594 0.02 3.95 16.36
C LEU A 594 0.97 3.28 17.37
N ARG A 595 2.04 3.99 17.79
CA ARG A 595 3.01 3.46 18.76
C ARG A 595 3.48 4.56 19.74
N PRO A 596 4.01 4.20 20.92
CA PRO A 596 4.79 5.13 21.72
C PRO A 596 5.98 5.66 20.92
N PHE A 597 6.27 6.97 21.00
CA PHE A 597 7.49 7.57 20.45
C PHE A 597 8.60 7.78 21.50
N LEU A 598 8.26 7.68 22.80
CA LEU A 598 9.19 7.65 23.92
C LEU A 598 9.31 6.20 24.44
N TYR A 599 10.41 5.54 24.10
CA TYR A 599 10.70 4.16 24.50
C TYR A 599 11.88 4.08 25.49
N ASN A 600 11.85 3.09 26.38
CA ASN A 600 13.08 2.59 27.02
C ASN A 600 13.91 1.83 25.97
N ASN A 601 14.81 2.54 25.30
CA ASN A 601 15.66 2.02 24.22
C ASN A 601 16.60 0.86 24.61
N LYS A 602 16.73 0.55 25.90
CA LYS A 602 17.51 -0.58 26.42
C LYS A 602 16.73 -1.90 26.41
N TRP A 603 15.39 -1.86 26.22
CA TRP A 603 14.49 -3.02 26.17
C TRP A 603 14.82 -4.09 27.24
N THR A 604 15.04 -3.65 28.48
CA THR A 604 15.84 -4.40 29.47
C THR A 604 15.30 -5.78 29.83
N TRP A 605 13.98 -5.97 29.77
CA TRP A 605 13.35 -7.28 29.98
C TRP A 605 13.47 -8.17 28.74
N GLN A 606 13.09 -7.63 27.58
CA GLN A 606 13.05 -8.37 26.32
C GLN A 606 14.45 -8.80 25.88
N PHE A 607 15.45 -7.93 26.03
CA PHE A 607 16.83 -8.24 25.68
C PHE A 607 17.46 -9.26 26.63
N ARG A 608 17.08 -9.26 27.92
CA ARG A 608 17.49 -10.30 28.89
C ARG A 608 16.86 -11.65 28.58
N ALA A 609 15.60 -11.68 28.14
CA ALA A 609 14.94 -12.91 27.69
C ALA A 609 15.68 -13.54 26.49
N ILE A 610 16.10 -12.71 25.52
CA ILE A 610 16.96 -13.14 24.42
C ILE A 610 18.29 -13.69 24.96
N ASP A 611 18.99 -12.98 25.85
CA ASP A 611 20.28 -13.45 26.40
C ASP A 611 20.19 -14.75 27.20
N ASN A 612 19.05 -15.03 27.84
CA ASN A 612 18.83 -16.29 28.52
C ASN A 612 18.62 -17.43 27.52
N HIS A 613 17.79 -17.23 26.49
CA HIS A 613 17.54 -18.26 25.48
C HIS A 613 18.77 -18.58 24.63
N VAL A 614 19.63 -17.60 24.33
CA VAL A 614 20.94 -17.83 23.70
C VAL A 614 21.84 -18.74 24.56
N LYS A 615 21.79 -18.61 25.90
CA LYS A 615 22.52 -19.52 26.81
C LYS A 615 21.89 -20.91 26.86
N GLU A 616 20.55 -20.99 26.86
CA GLU A 616 19.81 -22.26 26.82
C GLU A 616 20.20 -23.07 25.56
N VAL A 617 20.15 -22.45 24.38
CA VAL A 617 20.58 -23.06 23.11
C VAL A 617 22.05 -23.49 23.17
N LYS A 618 22.95 -22.65 23.69
CA LYS A 618 24.36 -23.00 23.91
C LYS A 618 24.57 -24.18 24.87
N SER A 619 23.71 -24.36 25.87
CA SER A 619 23.79 -25.47 26.82
C SER A 619 23.17 -26.77 26.29
N ALA A 620 22.26 -26.69 25.31
CA ALA A 620 21.62 -27.83 24.67
C ALA A 620 22.44 -28.40 23.50
N LEU A 621 23.31 -27.59 22.87
CA LEU A 621 24.24 -28.05 21.85
C LEU A 621 25.37 -28.87 22.50
N PRO A 622 25.60 -30.14 22.09
CA PRO A 622 26.67 -30.94 22.64
C PRO A 622 28.03 -30.32 22.31
N SER A 623 28.91 -30.23 23.31
CA SER A 623 30.28 -29.74 23.13
C SER A 623 31.00 -30.53 22.02
N PRO A 624 31.78 -29.88 21.15
CA PRO A 624 32.58 -30.60 20.16
C PRO A 624 33.47 -31.60 20.88
N ARG A 625 33.41 -32.87 20.47
CA ARG A 625 34.27 -33.93 21.02
C ARG A 625 35.72 -33.48 20.87
N LYS A 626 36.43 -33.30 21.99
CA LYS A 626 37.90 -33.24 21.95
C LYS A 626 38.38 -34.59 21.41
N GLU A 627 39.01 -34.58 20.25
CA GLU A 627 39.80 -35.72 19.79
C GLU A 627 41.03 -35.85 20.71
N SER A 628 40.87 -36.63 21.77
CA SER A 628 41.97 -37.00 22.65
C SER A 628 42.89 -37.96 21.89
N GLY A 629 43.91 -37.41 21.23
CA GLY A 629 44.93 -38.17 20.53
C GLY A 629 45.67 -39.13 21.46
N ALA A 630 45.23 -40.38 21.49
CA ALA A 630 45.80 -41.46 22.29
C ALA A 630 45.85 -42.73 21.42
N VAL A 631 46.99 -42.98 20.79
CA VAL A 631 47.23 -44.16 19.94
C VAL A 631 47.42 -45.40 20.82
N PRO A 632 46.55 -46.42 20.74
CA PRO A 632 46.79 -47.71 21.39
C PRO A 632 47.86 -48.48 20.61
N LYS A 633 48.88 -49.01 21.30
CA LYS A 633 49.92 -49.82 20.66
C LYS A 633 49.40 -51.22 20.31
N TYR A 634 49.84 -51.75 19.18
CA TYR A 634 49.67 -53.16 18.83
C TYR A 634 50.56 -54.08 19.67
N SER A 635 50.03 -55.23 20.08
CA SER A 635 50.80 -56.43 20.42
C SER A 635 49.98 -57.70 20.24
N SER A 636 50.54 -58.65 19.46
CA SER A 636 50.48 -60.14 19.61
C SER A 636 49.54 -60.78 20.67
N LEU A 637 48.90 -61.94 20.47
CA LEU A 637 48.87 -63.01 19.43
C LEU A 637 47.69 -63.97 19.82
N SER A 638 47.22 -65.02 19.12
CA SER A 638 47.47 -65.67 17.80
C SER A 638 46.34 -66.68 17.48
N ARG A 639 46.21 -67.12 16.20
CA ARG A 639 45.55 -68.37 15.74
C ARG A 639 44.01 -68.44 15.94
N GLU A 640 43.22 -69.28 15.23
CA GLU A 640 43.53 -70.34 14.24
C GLU A 640 42.44 -70.46 13.12
N SER A 641 42.54 -71.52 12.30
CA SER A 641 41.65 -72.10 11.26
C SER A 641 40.10 -71.94 11.36
N SER A 642 39.27 -72.11 10.31
CA SER A 642 39.45 -72.31 8.84
C SER A 642 38.09 -72.45 8.10
N GLY A 643 38.02 -72.14 6.79
CA GLY A 643 36.93 -72.55 5.87
C GLY A 643 35.66 -71.67 5.90
N THR A 644 34.76 -71.66 4.88
CA THR A 644 34.83 -72.30 3.54
C THR A 644 34.00 -71.51 2.49
N TYR A 645 34.26 -71.73 1.20
CA TYR A 645 33.78 -70.98 0.02
C TYR A 645 32.28 -71.18 -0.40
N LYS A 646 31.78 -70.19 -1.18
CA LYS A 646 30.63 -70.23 -2.17
C LYS A 646 29.20 -70.36 -1.60
N GLY A 647 28.16 -69.83 -2.26
CA GLY A 647 28.11 -68.95 -3.46
C GLY A 647 26.72 -68.88 -4.15
N GLY A 648 26.54 -67.98 -5.13
CA GLY A 648 25.30 -67.78 -5.93
C GLY A 648 24.35 -66.72 -5.35
N SER A 649 23.67 -65.79 -6.07
CA SER A 649 23.04 -65.74 -7.43
C SER A 649 21.67 -66.45 -7.49
N GLN A 650 20.56 -65.90 -8.01
CA GLN A 650 20.22 -64.66 -8.77
C GLN A 650 18.90 -64.06 -8.17
N GLY A 651 18.22 -62.98 -8.60
CA GLY A 651 18.16 -62.22 -9.87
C GLY A 651 17.22 -60.97 -9.76
N ARG A 652 16.71 -60.46 -10.90
CA ARG A 652 15.94 -59.20 -11.08
C ARG A 652 14.51 -59.49 -11.67
N PRO A 653 13.69 -58.49 -12.07
CA PRO A 653 13.15 -57.30 -11.36
C PRO A 653 11.61 -57.12 -11.54
N GLY A 654 11.03 -56.06 -10.96
CA GLY A 654 9.70 -55.50 -11.29
C GLY A 654 9.04 -54.83 -10.07
N GLY A 655 8.25 -53.76 -10.17
CA GLY A 655 7.83 -52.97 -11.34
C GLY A 655 6.32 -52.66 -11.33
N VAL A 656 5.92 -51.49 -11.87
CA VAL A 656 4.56 -50.90 -12.01
C VAL A 656 4.22 -49.77 -11.03
N GLU A 657 3.74 -48.66 -11.60
CA GLU A 657 3.17 -47.47 -10.98
C GLU A 657 1.64 -47.48 -11.09
N VAL A 658 0.93 -46.91 -10.11
CA VAL A 658 -0.21 -45.97 -10.29
C VAL A 658 -0.13 -44.94 -9.16
#